data_AF-A0A8C5A2E9-F1
#
_entry.id   AF-A0A8C5A2E9-F1
#
_cell.length_a   1.000
_cell.length_b   1.000
_cell.length_c   1.000
_cell.angle_alpha   90.00
_cell.angle_beta   90.00
_cell.angle_gamma   90.00
#
_symmetry.space_group_name_H-M   'P 1'
#
loop_
_entity.id
_entity.type
_entity.pdbx_description
1 polymer ?
#
loop_
_entity_poly.entity_id
_entity_poly.type
_entity_poly.pdbx_seq_one_letter_code
_entity_poly.pdbx_strand_id
1 'polypeptide(L)'
;MGHPPLEFSECYLDSPEFRETLKCYELELDRTSRFLKDVIKDGNSVINAIKGYSLAVQKFSQTLGVFQFDFIGDSLTDDEMNIGKKDQIGVTKDKRKKFEKESEKYYSQLEKHLALSVKKKESLLQEADDVLDKERATFYESSVEYVYQVHQVQDRKKFDVVEPVLAFLHSILTLNNLTVEMTQDFTPYKQELQLSLQNTRNHYESTREVMEDLMKKMKNPSFICQSHTMQGYLYCHEKWALGMTWVKYYCKFHKDNRTLKMVPCEQKTTTKQLTLRSCIRRKSESIDKRFCFDVETSERYCFHVCFRRNAPVTFQALSEGNRKQWMEAMDGKEPVSGRPIRAHSVELNEVGFKFVRKCVNFVETKGLTQEGVYRTVGSNIQVQKLLNAFFDPVCPGDVDFNSDDMDIKTITSALKFYLRSLSEPLLTHGLHDNLILAAKSDNLDHRLSEIHALNYKLPEKNRDMLALLIKHLVNVCSQSEENRMIPSNMAVVFGPTLMRAKEETVAAMLDIKFQNIVVEILIDNYQKCGGGAGGVSNQCGGGGVSNQCGGAGGVSNQCGGAGGVSNQCGGGAGGVSNQCGGGAGGVSNQCGGAGGVSNQCGGGGVSNQCGGGAGGVSNQCGGAGGVSNQCGGAGGVSNQGGVVVLQCGGAGVSNQCGGGAGGVSNQCGGGGGVSNQGGGAGGVSNQCGGAGGGAVWWWWWC
;
A
#
# COMPACT_ATOMS: atom_id res chain seq x y z
N MET A 1 -50.50 6.01 -52.80
CA MET A 1 -51.22 5.72 -54.04
C MET A 1 -52.18 4.59 -53.74
N GLY A 2 -53.49 4.80 -53.90
CA GLY A 2 -54.50 3.76 -53.65
C GLY A 2 -54.61 2.82 -54.85
N HIS A 3 -54.98 1.57 -54.60
CA HIS A 3 -55.41 0.68 -55.67
C HIS A 3 -56.78 1.16 -56.19
N PRO A 4 -57.09 1.01 -57.49
CA PRO A 4 -58.42 1.32 -58.04
C PRO A 4 -59.50 0.48 -57.34
N PRO A 5 -60.72 1.02 -57.13
CA PRO A 5 -61.78 0.30 -56.41
C PRO A 5 -62.21 -0.97 -57.16
N LEU A 6 -62.58 -2.04 -56.44
CA LEU A 6 -63.17 -3.23 -57.05
C LEU A 6 -64.66 -2.97 -57.29
N GLU A 7 -65.06 -2.81 -58.54
CA GLU A 7 -66.47 -2.59 -58.88
C GLU A 7 -67.23 -3.93 -58.91
N PHE A 8 -68.39 -3.98 -58.24
CA PHE A 8 -69.21 -5.20 -58.23
C PHE A 8 -69.75 -5.58 -59.61
N SER A 9 -69.88 -4.60 -60.52
CA SER A 9 -70.28 -4.83 -61.90
C SER A 9 -69.23 -5.61 -62.70
N GLU A 10 -67.95 -5.44 -62.39
CA GLU A 10 -66.84 -6.13 -63.08
C GLU A 10 -66.72 -7.61 -62.69
N CYS A 11 -67.27 -7.99 -61.53
CA CYS A 11 -67.38 -9.39 -61.11
C CYS A 11 -68.18 -10.25 -62.11
N TYR A 12 -69.12 -9.63 -62.85
CA TYR A 12 -69.92 -10.32 -63.87
C TYR A 12 -69.17 -10.49 -65.18
N LEU A 13 -68.30 -9.53 -65.50
CA LEU A 13 -67.49 -9.52 -66.72
C LEU A 13 -66.25 -10.39 -66.59
N ASP A 14 -65.74 -10.57 -65.37
CA ASP A 14 -64.54 -11.33 -65.02
C ASP A 14 -63.34 -11.02 -65.92
N SER A 15 -63.10 -9.72 -66.14
CA SER A 15 -62.08 -9.26 -67.07
C SER A 15 -60.65 -9.56 -66.56
N PRO A 16 -59.66 -9.68 -67.46
CA PRO A 16 -58.25 -9.80 -67.07
C PRO A 16 -57.79 -8.64 -66.18
N GLU A 17 -58.24 -7.42 -66.45
CA GLU A 17 -57.92 -6.21 -65.68
C GLU A 17 -58.52 -6.26 -64.26
N PHE A 18 -59.75 -6.77 -64.13
CA PHE A 18 -60.39 -7.03 -62.83
C PHE A 18 -59.61 -8.08 -62.03
N ARG A 19 -59.20 -9.18 -62.67
CA ARG A 19 -58.40 -10.24 -62.03
C ARG A 19 -57.02 -9.76 -61.58
N GLU A 20 -56.36 -8.91 -62.37
CA GLU A 20 -55.08 -8.31 -62.00
C GLU A 20 -55.23 -7.35 -60.81
N THR A 21 -56.29 -6.53 -60.83
CA THR A 21 -56.64 -5.65 -59.72
C THR A 21 -56.93 -6.47 -58.46
N LEU A 22 -57.77 -7.49 -58.54
CA LEU A 22 -58.08 -8.40 -57.43
C LEU A 22 -56.82 -9.06 -56.85
N LYS A 23 -55.90 -9.51 -57.69
CA LYS A 23 -54.60 -10.08 -57.28
C LYS A 23 -53.73 -9.06 -56.52
N CYS A 24 -53.77 -7.77 -56.90
CA CYS A 24 -53.09 -6.72 -56.14
C CYS A 24 -53.67 -6.57 -54.73
N TYR A 25 -55.01 -6.60 -54.59
CA TYR A 25 -55.68 -6.58 -53.30
C TYR A 25 -55.34 -7.82 -52.44
N GLU A 26 -55.23 -9.00 -53.05
CA GLU A 26 -54.80 -10.23 -52.37
C GLU A 26 -53.37 -10.14 -51.83
N LEU A 27 -52.43 -9.65 -52.64
CA LEU A 27 -51.05 -9.45 -52.23
C LEU A 27 -50.95 -8.46 -51.06
N GLU A 28 -51.73 -7.39 -51.11
CA GLU A 28 -51.78 -6.41 -50.04
C GLU A 28 -52.42 -6.99 -48.77
N LEU A 29 -53.47 -7.81 -48.90
CA LEU A 29 -54.05 -8.57 -47.79
C LEU A 29 -53.02 -9.47 -47.11
N ASP A 30 -52.23 -10.23 -47.88
CA ASP A 30 -51.19 -11.10 -47.34
C ASP A 30 -50.02 -10.33 -46.71
N ARG A 31 -49.66 -9.16 -47.27
CA ARG A 31 -48.69 -8.25 -46.66
C ARG A 31 -49.20 -7.72 -45.32
N THR A 32 -50.42 -7.18 -45.27
CA THR A 32 -51.00 -6.70 -44.01
C THR A 32 -51.16 -7.83 -43.00
N SER A 33 -51.54 -9.03 -43.42
CA SER A 33 -51.67 -10.19 -42.53
C SER A 33 -50.34 -10.56 -41.86
N ARG A 34 -49.23 -10.52 -42.61
CA ARG A 34 -47.88 -10.73 -42.05
C ARG A 34 -47.49 -9.61 -41.11
N PHE A 35 -47.64 -8.36 -41.54
CA PHE A 35 -47.34 -7.20 -40.71
C PHE A 35 -48.10 -7.22 -39.38
N LEU A 36 -49.40 -7.53 -39.39
CA LEU A 36 -50.19 -7.64 -38.16
C LEU A 36 -49.71 -8.75 -37.23
N LYS A 37 -49.29 -9.90 -37.77
CA LYS A 37 -48.71 -10.96 -36.94
C LYS A 37 -47.42 -10.51 -36.27
N ASP A 38 -46.57 -9.79 -36.98
CA ASP A 38 -45.31 -9.27 -36.45
C ASP A 38 -45.58 -8.20 -35.39
N VAL A 39 -46.48 -7.24 -35.64
CA VAL A 39 -46.89 -6.23 -34.66
C VAL A 39 -47.49 -6.87 -33.40
N ILE A 40 -48.35 -7.89 -33.54
CA ILE A 40 -48.90 -8.63 -32.39
C ILE A 40 -47.78 -9.35 -31.62
N LYS A 41 -46.84 -9.99 -32.33
CA LYS A 41 -45.72 -10.70 -31.71
C LYS A 41 -44.81 -9.75 -30.93
N ASP A 42 -44.47 -8.62 -31.53
CA ASP A 42 -43.57 -7.63 -30.93
C ASP A 42 -44.28 -6.91 -29.78
N GLY A 43 -45.56 -6.54 -29.95
CA GLY A 43 -46.40 -5.98 -28.88
C GLY A 43 -46.51 -6.92 -27.68
N ASN A 44 -46.73 -8.23 -27.90
CA ASN A 44 -46.72 -9.22 -26.83
C ASN A 44 -45.34 -9.33 -26.15
N SER A 45 -44.25 -9.19 -26.90
CA SER A 45 -42.90 -9.18 -26.35
C SER A 45 -42.68 -7.98 -25.43
N VAL A 46 -43.17 -6.79 -25.81
CA VAL A 46 -43.13 -5.59 -24.96
C VAL A 46 -44.01 -5.75 -23.71
N ILE A 47 -45.23 -6.27 -23.86
CA ILE A 47 -46.11 -6.55 -22.71
C ILE A 47 -45.44 -7.52 -21.73
N ASN A 48 -44.82 -8.58 -22.23
CA ASN A 48 -44.11 -9.55 -21.39
C ASN A 48 -42.89 -8.93 -20.70
N ALA A 49 -42.15 -8.04 -21.37
CA ALA A 49 -41.05 -7.30 -20.76
C ALA A 49 -41.54 -6.36 -19.64
N ILE A 50 -42.65 -5.65 -19.85
CA ILE A 50 -43.27 -4.78 -18.84
C ILE A 50 -43.74 -5.60 -17.64
N LYS A 51 -44.39 -6.76 -17.88
CA LYS A 51 -44.77 -7.69 -16.81
C LYS A 51 -43.54 -8.18 -16.03
N GLY A 52 -42.48 -8.57 -16.73
CA GLY A 52 -41.21 -8.98 -16.11
C GLY A 52 -40.58 -7.86 -15.26
N TYR A 53 -40.58 -6.63 -15.77
CA TYR A 53 -40.11 -5.46 -15.03
C TYR A 53 -40.95 -5.20 -13.77
N SER A 54 -42.29 -5.21 -13.90
CA SER A 54 -43.20 -5.04 -12.76
C SER A 54 -42.95 -6.09 -11.68
N LEU A 55 -42.83 -7.36 -12.07
CA LEU A 55 -42.58 -8.47 -11.16
C LEU A 55 -41.19 -8.36 -10.50
N ALA A 56 -40.18 -7.90 -11.23
CA ALA A 56 -38.85 -7.63 -10.67
C ALA A 56 -38.88 -6.46 -9.67
N VAL A 57 -39.60 -5.37 -9.97
CA VAL A 57 -39.78 -4.24 -9.05
C VAL A 57 -40.55 -4.66 -7.80
N GLN A 58 -41.63 -5.42 -7.93
CA GLN A 58 -42.37 -5.98 -6.81
C GLN A 58 -41.49 -6.88 -5.96
N LYS A 59 -40.73 -7.80 -6.59
CA LYS A 59 -39.79 -8.68 -5.87
C LYS A 59 -38.67 -7.91 -5.17
N PHE A 60 -38.14 -6.86 -5.79
CA PHE A 60 -37.14 -6.00 -5.18
C PHE A 60 -37.73 -5.20 -4.00
N SER A 61 -38.94 -4.66 -4.17
CA SER A 61 -39.69 -3.99 -3.10
C SER A 61 -39.96 -4.94 -1.93
N GLN A 62 -40.38 -6.18 -2.19
CA GLN A 62 -40.53 -7.23 -1.18
C GLN A 62 -39.20 -7.50 -0.47
N THR A 63 -38.10 -7.62 -1.22
CA THR A 63 -36.77 -7.84 -0.65
C THR A 63 -36.36 -6.67 0.27
N LEU A 64 -36.65 -5.42 -0.12
CA LEU A 64 -36.43 -4.25 0.72
C LEU A 64 -37.40 -4.16 1.91
N GLY A 65 -38.64 -4.62 1.77
CA GLY A 65 -39.63 -4.70 2.84
C GLY A 65 -39.30 -5.77 3.88
N VAL A 66 -38.69 -6.88 3.45
CA VAL A 66 -38.15 -7.95 4.30
C VAL A 66 -36.78 -7.57 4.87
N PHE A 67 -36.07 -6.59 4.28
CA PHE A 67 -34.82 -6.05 4.80
C PHE A 67 -35.08 -5.19 6.04
N GLN A 68 -35.35 -5.88 7.14
CA GLN A 68 -35.41 -5.35 8.49
C GLN A 68 -34.12 -5.70 9.21
N PHE A 69 -33.58 -4.76 9.99
CA PHE A 69 -32.89 -5.20 11.21
C PHE A 69 -33.92 -6.00 12.01
N ASP A 70 -33.65 -7.28 12.28
CA ASP A 70 -34.59 -8.23 12.89
C ASP A 70 -35.67 -7.57 13.75
N PHE A 71 -36.91 -7.50 13.22
CA PHE A 71 -38.13 -8.08 13.79
C PHE A 71 -39.34 -8.09 12.81
N ILE A 72 -39.63 -9.28 12.25
CA ILE A 72 -40.92 -9.96 11.86
C ILE A 72 -41.98 -9.26 10.94
N GLY A 73 -42.31 -9.90 9.79
CA GLY A 73 -43.72 -10.10 9.31
C GLY A 73 -44.07 -9.86 7.81
N ASP A 74 -44.61 -10.89 7.13
CA ASP A 74 -44.90 -11.03 5.67
C ASP A 74 -46.28 -10.51 5.17
N SER A 75 -46.39 -10.17 3.87
CA SER A 75 -47.14 -10.96 2.86
C SER A 75 -47.55 -10.17 1.60
N LEU A 76 -47.59 -10.91 0.48
CA LEU A 76 -48.00 -10.55 -0.87
C LEU A 76 -49.29 -11.25 -1.23
N THR A 77 -49.90 -10.82 -2.34
CA THR A 77 -50.33 -11.61 -3.51
C THR A 77 -51.27 -10.73 -4.35
N ASP A 78 -51.61 -10.97 -5.60
CA ASP A 78 -51.06 -11.62 -6.80
C ASP A 78 -52.15 -11.35 -7.88
N ASP A 79 -51.92 -11.80 -9.11
CA ASP A 79 -52.93 -12.09 -10.15
C ASP A 79 -53.33 -10.95 -11.12
N GLU A 80 -53.54 -11.17 -12.42
CA GLU A 80 -53.08 -12.11 -13.45
C GLU A 80 -53.77 -11.66 -14.76
N MET A 81 -53.09 -11.80 -15.93
CA MET A 81 -53.60 -12.20 -17.28
C MET A 81 -54.84 -11.51 -17.97
N ASN A 82 -55.11 -11.50 -19.29
CA ASN A 82 -54.51 -11.96 -20.56
C ASN A 82 -55.35 -11.52 -21.82
N ILE A 83 -54.71 -11.57 -23.02
CA ILE A 83 -55.17 -12.05 -24.38
C ILE A 83 -56.41 -11.38 -25.05
N GLY A 84 -56.55 -11.09 -26.36
CA GLY A 84 -55.90 -11.44 -27.64
C GLY A 84 -56.97 -11.85 -28.68
N LYS A 85 -56.96 -11.31 -29.92
CA LYS A 85 -57.95 -11.63 -30.99
C LYS A 85 -57.27 -11.94 -32.34
N LYS A 86 -57.59 -13.10 -32.95
CA LYS A 86 -57.00 -13.62 -34.22
C LYS A 86 -58.04 -14.13 -35.25
N ASP A 87 -59.34 -14.00 -35.00
CA ASP A 87 -60.35 -14.82 -35.73
C ASP A 87 -60.80 -14.30 -37.10
N GLN A 88 -60.49 -13.06 -37.48
CA GLN A 88 -61.18 -12.43 -38.62
C GLN A 88 -60.50 -12.65 -39.99
N ILE A 89 -59.20 -12.93 -40.03
CA ILE A 89 -58.46 -13.21 -41.28
C ILE A 89 -58.78 -14.61 -41.84
N GLY A 90 -59.27 -15.53 -41.00
CA GLY A 90 -59.67 -16.87 -41.43
C GLY A 90 -60.85 -16.85 -42.41
N VAL A 91 -61.85 -16.02 -42.13
CA VAL A 91 -63.11 -15.94 -42.90
C VAL A 91 -62.86 -15.50 -44.35
N THR A 92 -61.99 -14.53 -44.59
CA THR A 92 -61.67 -14.04 -45.95
C THR A 92 -60.89 -15.08 -46.75
N LYS A 93 -60.03 -15.88 -46.11
CA LYS A 93 -59.28 -16.97 -46.79
C LYS A 93 -60.19 -18.10 -47.24
N ASP A 94 -61.21 -18.42 -46.45
CA ASP A 94 -62.17 -19.46 -46.82
C ASP A 94 -63.07 -19.00 -47.98
N LYS A 95 -63.45 -17.72 -48.00
CA LYS A 95 -64.21 -17.12 -49.11
C LYS A 95 -63.38 -17.04 -50.41
N ARG A 96 -62.08 -16.75 -50.34
CA ARG A 96 -61.15 -16.85 -51.47
C ARG A 96 -61.12 -18.26 -52.07
N LYS A 97 -60.91 -19.29 -51.23
CA LYS A 97 -60.88 -20.69 -51.69
C LYS A 97 -62.19 -21.11 -52.36
N LYS A 98 -63.33 -20.65 -51.83
CA LYS A 98 -64.64 -20.88 -52.43
C LYS A 98 -64.71 -20.24 -53.82
N PHE A 99 -64.31 -18.98 -53.96
CA PHE A 99 -64.28 -18.28 -55.25
C PHE A 99 -63.37 -18.97 -56.28
N GLU A 100 -62.14 -19.36 -55.90
CA GLU A 100 -61.21 -20.08 -56.78
C GLU A 100 -61.81 -21.42 -57.25
N LYS A 101 -62.41 -22.19 -56.33
CA LYS A 101 -63.05 -23.48 -56.64
C LYS A 101 -64.24 -23.34 -57.58
N GLU A 102 -65.13 -22.37 -57.35
CA GLU A 102 -66.27 -22.15 -58.22
C GLU A 102 -65.85 -21.55 -59.58
N SER A 103 -64.75 -20.79 -59.64
CA SER A 103 -64.14 -20.32 -60.89
C SER A 103 -63.63 -21.49 -61.75
N GLU A 104 -62.91 -22.45 -61.16
CA GLU A 104 -62.41 -23.64 -61.88
C GLU A 104 -63.56 -24.49 -62.42
N LYS A 105 -64.62 -24.68 -61.63
CA LYS A 105 -65.82 -25.43 -62.05
C LYS A 105 -66.54 -24.76 -63.23
N TYR A 106 -66.78 -23.45 -63.15
CA TYR A 106 -67.47 -22.71 -64.21
C TYR A 106 -66.71 -22.80 -65.54
N TYR A 107 -65.40 -22.52 -65.54
CA TYR A 107 -64.61 -22.60 -66.78
C TYR A 107 -64.49 -24.02 -67.33
N SER A 108 -64.35 -25.03 -66.48
CA SER A 108 -64.37 -26.43 -66.92
C SER A 108 -65.71 -26.82 -67.54
N GLN A 109 -66.83 -26.31 -66.99
CA GLN A 109 -68.16 -26.56 -67.54
C GLN A 109 -68.39 -25.79 -68.84
N LEU A 110 -67.89 -24.57 -68.95
CA LEU A 110 -67.94 -23.75 -70.16
C LEU A 110 -67.18 -24.42 -71.32
N GLU A 111 -65.96 -24.94 -71.08
CA GLU A 111 -65.22 -25.67 -72.12
C GLU A 111 -65.97 -26.92 -72.60
N LYS A 112 -66.58 -27.68 -71.68
CA LYS A 112 -67.41 -28.85 -72.03
C LYS A 112 -68.62 -28.46 -72.86
N HIS A 113 -69.26 -27.33 -72.52
CA HIS A 113 -70.39 -26.78 -73.24
C HIS A 113 -70.01 -26.35 -74.66
N LEU A 114 -68.92 -25.58 -74.80
CA LEU A 114 -68.40 -25.12 -76.09
C LEU A 114 -67.91 -26.28 -76.99
N ALA A 115 -67.53 -27.42 -76.42
CA ALA A 115 -67.15 -28.62 -77.15
C ALA A 115 -68.35 -29.44 -77.68
N LEU A 116 -69.60 -29.06 -77.35
CA LEU A 116 -70.79 -29.77 -77.83
C LEU A 116 -71.01 -29.53 -79.33
N SER A 117 -71.34 -30.60 -80.06
CA SER A 117 -71.70 -30.49 -81.47
C SER A 117 -73.13 -29.95 -81.62
N VAL A 118 -73.30 -28.97 -82.52
CA VAL A 118 -74.59 -28.41 -82.95
C VAL A 118 -75.55 -29.47 -83.51
N LYS A 119 -75.05 -30.66 -83.88
CA LYS A 119 -75.88 -31.78 -84.37
C LYS A 119 -76.58 -32.58 -83.25
N LYS A 120 -76.35 -32.26 -81.98
CA LYS A 120 -77.04 -32.92 -80.85
C LYS A 120 -78.52 -32.55 -80.81
N LYS A 121 -79.32 -33.35 -80.11
CA LYS A 121 -80.76 -33.07 -79.91
C LYS A 121 -80.91 -31.76 -79.13
N GLU A 122 -81.84 -30.93 -79.57
CA GLU A 122 -82.17 -29.63 -78.95
C GLU A 122 -82.37 -29.73 -77.44
N SER A 123 -83.06 -30.78 -76.97
CA SER A 123 -83.29 -31.00 -75.53
C SER A 123 -82.01 -31.18 -74.71
N LEU A 124 -80.96 -31.76 -75.30
CA LEU A 124 -79.66 -31.95 -74.64
C LEU A 124 -78.78 -30.70 -74.71
N LEU A 125 -79.01 -29.85 -75.70
CA LEU A 125 -78.36 -28.53 -75.79
C LEU A 125 -78.96 -27.60 -74.74
N GLN A 126 -80.30 -27.57 -74.63
CA GLN A 126 -81.01 -26.81 -73.62
C GLN A 126 -80.63 -27.23 -72.18
N GLU A 127 -80.52 -28.53 -71.91
CA GLU A 127 -80.08 -29.02 -70.60
C GLU A 127 -78.64 -28.58 -70.29
N ALA A 128 -77.76 -28.54 -71.30
CA ALA A 128 -76.39 -28.06 -71.14
C ALA A 128 -76.33 -26.53 -70.91
N ASP A 129 -77.21 -25.77 -71.56
CA ASP A 129 -77.38 -24.33 -71.34
C ASP A 129 -77.84 -24.04 -69.90
N ASP A 130 -78.89 -24.74 -69.43
CA ASP A 130 -79.43 -24.58 -68.08
C ASP A 130 -78.39 -24.92 -66.99
N VAL A 131 -77.57 -25.96 -67.21
CA VAL A 131 -76.47 -26.32 -66.30
C VAL A 131 -75.38 -25.26 -66.31
N LEU A 132 -74.99 -24.72 -67.48
CA LEU A 132 -73.98 -23.67 -67.58
C LEU A 132 -74.45 -22.37 -66.91
N ASP A 133 -75.70 -21.97 -67.12
CA ASP A 133 -76.27 -20.77 -66.50
C ASP A 133 -76.35 -20.88 -64.98
N LYS A 134 -76.65 -22.07 -64.45
CA LYS A 134 -76.63 -22.33 -63.00
C LYS A 134 -75.23 -22.23 -62.41
N GLU A 135 -74.23 -22.80 -63.07
CA GLU A 135 -72.82 -22.71 -62.63
C GLU A 135 -72.31 -21.26 -62.75
N ARG A 136 -72.72 -20.53 -63.80
CA ARG A 136 -72.42 -19.11 -63.98
C ARG A 136 -72.98 -18.25 -62.85
N ALA A 137 -74.23 -18.48 -62.44
CA ALA A 137 -74.85 -17.77 -61.33
C ALA A 137 -74.13 -18.04 -60.00
N THR A 138 -73.73 -19.30 -59.75
CA THR A 138 -73.02 -19.71 -58.53
C THR A 138 -71.61 -19.12 -58.45
N PHE A 139 -70.91 -19.06 -59.59
CA PHE A 139 -69.64 -18.39 -59.73
C PHE A 139 -69.76 -16.88 -59.45
N TYR A 140 -70.75 -16.23 -60.06
CA TYR A 140 -70.99 -14.80 -59.87
C TYR A 140 -71.32 -14.47 -58.40
N GLU A 141 -72.22 -15.22 -57.76
CA GLU A 141 -72.54 -15.05 -56.34
C GLU A 141 -71.28 -15.17 -55.46
N SER A 142 -70.46 -16.20 -55.70
CA SER A 142 -69.21 -16.41 -54.95
C SER A 142 -68.17 -15.30 -55.19
N SER A 143 -68.14 -14.72 -56.39
CA SER A 143 -67.25 -13.60 -56.73
C SER A 143 -67.62 -12.31 -55.99
N VAL A 144 -68.91 -11.96 -55.95
CA VAL A 144 -69.43 -10.78 -55.25
C VAL A 144 -69.25 -10.93 -53.74
N GLU A 145 -69.53 -12.12 -53.19
CA GLU A 145 -69.26 -12.42 -51.78
C GLU A 145 -67.78 -12.22 -51.44
N TYR A 146 -66.87 -12.65 -52.31
CA TYR A 146 -65.44 -12.51 -52.10
C TYR A 146 -64.98 -11.05 -52.15
N VAL A 147 -65.37 -10.29 -53.18
CA VAL A 147 -65.06 -8.86 -53.29
C VAL A 147 -65.62 -8.06 -52.12
N TYR A 148 -66.84 -8.36 -51.68
CA TYR A 148 -67.43 -7.75 -50.49
C TYR A 148 -66.57 -7.99 -49.23
N GLN A 149 -66.07 -9.22 -49.04
CA GLN A 149 -65.19 -9.55 -47.92
C GLN A 149 -63.82 -8.86 -48.01
N VAL A 150 -63.29 -8.69 -49.22
CA VAL A 150 -62.05 -7.91 -49.46
C VAL A 150 -62.25 -6.44 -49.05
N HIS A 151 -63.34 -5.81 -49.50
CA HIS A 151 -63.70 -4.44 -49.11
C HIS A 151 -63.89 -4.29 -47.60
N GLN A 152 -64.64 -5.21 -46.98
CA GLN A 152 -64.89 -5.19 -45.54
C GLN A 152 -63.60 -5.24 -44.72
N VAL A 153 -62.64 -6.11 -45.10
CA VAL A 153 -61.34 -6.17 -44.42
C VAL A 153 -60.53 -4.90 -44.66
N GLN A 154 -60.60 -4.31 -45.85
CA GLN A 154 -59.84 -3.10 -46.18
C GLN A 154 -60.28 -1.89 -45.34
N ASP A 155 -61.60 -1.71 -45.16
CA ASP A 155 -62.11 -0.61 -44.35
C ASP A 155 -61.93 -0.85 -42.86
N ARG A 156 -62.07 -2.09 -42.39
CA ARG A 156 -61.84 -2.44 -40.98
C ARG A 156 -60.41 -2.24 -40.51
N LYS A 157 -59.41 -2.55 -41.36
CA LYS A 157 -57.99 -2.32 -41.05
C LYS A 157 -57.68 -0.87 -40.65
N LYS A 158 -58.45 0.11 -41.13
CA LYS A 158 -58.24 1.53 -40.84
C LYS A 158 -58.46 1.88 -39.37
N PHE A 159 -59.30 1.12 -38.65
CA PHE A 159 -59.58 1.37 -37.24
C PHE A 159 -59.19 0.18 -36.34
N ASP A 160 -59.41 -1.07 -36.75
CA ASP A 160 -59.12 -2.27 -35.94
C ASP A 160 -57.62 -2.41 -35.59
N VAL A 161 -56.73 -1.78 -36.36
CA VAL A 161 -55.27 -1.77 -36.11
C VAL A 161 -54.85 -0.50 -35.37
N VAL A 162 -55.46 0.63 -35.72
CA VAL A 162 -55.08 1.94 -35.20
C VAL A 162 -55.54 2.12 -33.77
N GLU A 163 -56.74 1.65 -33.42
CA GLU A 163 -57.28 1.78 -32.06
C GLU A 163 -56.44 1.06 -30.99
N PRO A 164 -56.03 -0.22 -31.16
CA PRO A 164 -55.18 -0.88 -30.18
C PRO A 164 -53.79 -0.26 -30.07
N VAL A 165 -53.20 0.19 -31.19
CA VAL A 165 -51.89 0.85 -31.19
C VAL A 165 -51.96 2.22 -30.52
N LEU A 166 -53.01 3.00 -30.78
CA LEU A 166 -53.25 4.28 -30.12
C LEU A 166 -53.46 4.09 -28.62
N ALA A 167 -54.28 3.13 -28.20
CA ALA A 167 -54.50 2.80 -26.79
C ALA A 167 -53.20 2.39 -26.09
N PHE A 168 -52.36 1.58 -26.77
CA PHE A 168 -51.04 1.18 -26.28
C PHE A 168 -50.09 2.37 -26.12
N LEU A 169 -49.97 3.23 -27.14
CA LEU A 169 -49.14 4.44 -27.09
C LEU A 169 -49.61 5.40 -25.99
N HIS A 170 -50.93 5.57 -25.84
CA HIS A 170 -51.51 6.38 -24.78
C HIS A 170 -51.20 5.80 -23.39
N SER A 171 -51.29 4.49 -23.22
CA SER A 171 -50.92 3.82 -21.96
C SER A 171 -49.45 4.00 -21.62
N ILE A 172 -48.53 3.92 -22.60
CA ILE A 172 -47.11 4.20 -22.39
C ILE A 172 -46.86 5.65 -21.99
N LEU A 173 -47.49 6.60 -22.69
CA LEU A 173 -47.36 8.03 -22.40
C LEU A 173 -47.84 8.35 -20.98
N THR A 174 -49.01 7.83 -20.60
CA THR A 174 -49.56 8.00 -19.25
C THR A 174 -48.66 7.37 -18.18
N LEU A 175 -48.13 6.16 -18.42
CA LEU A 175 -47.20 5.50 -17.50
C LEU A 175 -45.91 6.32 -17.30
N ASN A 176 -45.34 6.86 -18.38
CA ASN A 176 -44.13 7.67 -18.31
C ASN A 176 -44.38 8.97 -17.53
N ASN A 177 -45.48 9.66 -17.79
CA ASN A 177 -45.82 10.89 -17.07
C ASN A 177 -46.05 10.61 -15.57
N LEU A 178 -46.80 9.57 -15.24
CA LEU A 178 -47.02 9.16 -13.86
C LEU A 178 -45.70 8.81 -13.16
N THR A 179 -44.78 8.12 -13.85
CA THR A 179 -43.46 7.78 -13.31
C THR A 179 -42.63 9.03 -13.01
N VAL A 180 -42.68 10.04 -13.88
CA VAL A 180 -41.99 11.32 -13.67
C VAL A 180 -42.58 12.07 -12.48
N GLU A 181 -43.90 12.19 -12.38
CA GLU A 181 -44.58 12.84 -11.25
C GLU A 181 -44.24 12.14 -9.92
N MET A 182 -44.39 10.81 -9.85
CA MET A 182 -44.01 10.06 -8.64
C MET A 182 -42.54 10.25 -8.29
N THR A 183 -41.63 10.27 -9.28
CA THR A 183 -40.21 10.49 -9.03
C THR A 183 -39.93 11.90 -8.48
N GLN A 184 -40.65 12.90 -8.97
CA GLN A 184 -40.56 14.27 -8.46
C GLN A 184 -41.04 14.35 -7.01
N ASP A 185 -42.15 13.70 -6.67
CA ASP A 185 -42.68 13.66 -5.29
C ASP A 185 -41.70 13.00 -4.31
N PHE A 186 -40.93 11.99 -4.75
CA PHE A 186 -39.89 11.35 -3.92
C PHE A 186 -38.56 12.10 -3.87
N THR A 187 -38.38 13.16 -4.66
CA THR A 187 -37.09 13.89 -4.74
C THR A 187 -36.68 14.55 -3.41
N PRO A 188 -37.57 15.22 -2.65
CA PRO A 188 -37.23 15.77 -1.33
C PRO A 188 -36.75 14.69 -0.35
N TYR A 189 -37.45 13.55 -0.28
CA TYR A 189 -37.06 12.43 0.57
C TYR A 189 -35.70 11.86 0.18
N LYS A 190 -35.42 11.72 -1.12
CA LYS A 190 -34.10 11.32 -1.62
C LYS A 190 -33.00 12.29 -1.17
N GLN A 191 -33.24 13.59 -1.26
CA GLN A 191 -32.27 14.62 -0.84
C GLN A 191 -32.03 14.55 0.68
N GLU A 192 -33.08 14.39 1.47
CA GLU A 192 -32.98 14.20 2.92
C GLU A 192 -32.19 12.93 3.28
N LEU A 193 -32.46 11.80 2.61
CA LEU A 193 -31.72 10.55 2.79
C LEU A 193 -30.24 10.73 2.45
N GLN A 194 -29.91 11.44 1.36
CA GLN A 194 -28.53 11.76 0.99
C GLN A 194 -27.83 12.62 2.05
N LEU A 195 -28.53 13.63 2.58
CA LEU A 195 -28.01 14.47 3.66
C LEU A 195 -27.78 13.66 4.94
N SER A 196 -28.76 12.83 5.34
CA SER A 196 -28.67 11.95 6.51
C SER A 196 -27.51 10.96 6.39
N LEU A 197 -27.32 10.36 5.21
CA LEU A 197 -26.18 9.50 4.92
C LEU A 197 -24.85 10.25 5.03
N GLN A 198 -24.78 11.47 4.48
CA GLN A 198 -23.56 12.28 4.57
C GLN A 198 -23.27 12.70 6.01
N ASN A 199 -24.29 13.07 6.79
CA ASN A 199 -24.16 13.37 8.21
C ASN A 199 -23.68 12.15 9.01
N THR A 200 -24.22 10.96 8.72
CA THR A 200 -23.80 9.70 9.34
C THR A 200 -22.34 9.39 9.01
N ARG A 201 -21.91 9.57 7.75
CA ARG A 201 -20.51 9.41 7.34
C ARG A 201 -19.60 10.41 8.05
N ASN A 202 -19.97 11.69 8.09
CA ASN A 202 -19.19 12.73 8.77
C ASN A 202 -19.08 12.44 10.29
N HIS A 203 -20.17 11.99 10.91
CA HIS A 203 -20.17 11.60 12.32
C HIS A 203 -19.28 10.39 12.58
N TYR A 204 -19.32 9.39 11.69
CA TYR A 204 -18.42 8.24 11.74
C TYR A 204 -16.95 8.66 11.62
N GLU A 205 -16.60 9.47 10.61
CA GLU A 205 -15.22 9.92 10.42
C GLU A 205 -14.71 10.73 11.63
N SER A 206 -15.52 11.67 12.14
CA SER A 206 -15.18 12.43 13.35
C SER A 206 -15.00 11.51 14.57
N THR A 207 -15.89 10.53 14.76
CA THR A 207 -15.78 9.56 15.86
C THR A 207 -14.55 8.66 15.69
N ARG A 208 -14.24 8.26 14.46
CA ARG A 208 -13.06 7.44 14.12
C ARG A 208 -11.77 8.20 14.43
N GLU A 209 -11.67 9.46 14.05
CA GLU A 209 -10.51 10.31 14.37
C GLU A 209 -10.30 10.43 15.89
N VAL A 210 -11.38 10.71 16.65
CA VAL A 210 -11.32 10.75 18.11
C VAL A 210 -10.90 9.41 18.71
N MET A 211 -11.42 8.29 18.17
CA MET A 211 -11.07 6.94 18.61
C MET A 211 -9.61 6.60 18.29
N GLU A 212 -9.09 7.03 17.14
CA GLU A 212 -7.69 6.85 16.75
C GLU A 212 -6.74 7.67 17.64
N ASP A 213 -7.11 8.90 17.97
CA ASP A 213 -6.34 9.73 18.90
C ASP A 213 -6.38 9.16 20.32
N LEU A 214 -7.53 8.67 20.78
CA LEU A 214 -7.64 7.97 22.05
C LEU A 214 -6.78 6.70 22.04
N MET A 215 -6.79 5.93 20.95
CA MET A 215 -5.97 4.73 20.79
C MET A 215 -4.48 5.06 20.81
N LYS A 216 -4.03 6.10 20.10
CA LYS A 216 -2.63 6.57 20.11
C LYS A 216 -2.20 7.00 21.51
N LYS A 217 -3.06 7.71 22.24
CA LYS A 217 -2.82 8.07 23.64
C LYS A 217 -2.71 6.83 24.54
N MET A 218 -3.58 5.84 24.35
CA MET A 218 -3.55 4.59 25.13
C MET A 218 -2.34 3.70 24.81
N LYS A 219 -1.76 3.79 23.61
CA LYS A 219 -0.54 3.06 23.22
C LYS A 219 0.73 3.59 23.90
N ASN A 220 0.72 4.84 24.37
CA ASN A 220 1.81 5.47 25.12
C ASN A 220 1.35 5.80 26.54
N PRO A 221 1.34 4.83 27.47
CA PRO A 221 0.80 5.01 28.80
C PRO A 221 1.77 5.82 29.69
N SER A 222 1.99 7.10 29.39
CA SER A 222 2.71 8.02 30.27
C SER A 222 1.82 8.66 31.33
N PHE A 223 0.49 8.48 31.26
CA PHE A 223 -0.45 8.98 32.26
C PHE A 223 -1.62 8.00 32.44
N ILE A 224 -1.56 7.13 33.45
CA ILE A 224 -2.76 6.55 34.05
C ILE A 224 -2.77 6.85 35.55
N CYS A 225 -3.43 7.98 35.84
CA CYS A 225 -4.34 8.24 36.95
C CYS A 225 -3.91 7.83 38.37
N GLN A 226 -3.54 8.84 39.17
CA GLN A 226 -3.80 8.84 40.61
C GLN A 226 -5.32 8.76 40.82
N SER A 227 -5.84 7.55 40.99
CA SER A 227 -7.21 7.32 41.43
C SER A 227 -7.21 6.83 42.87
N HIS A 228 -8.20 7.27 43.66
CA HIS A 228 -8.47 6.77 45.02
C HIS A 228 -8.80 5.26 45.07
N THR A 229 -8.91 4.62 43.90
CA THR A 229 -9.22 3.21 43.72
C THR A 229 -8.17 2.55 42.83
N MET A 230 -7.48 1.52 43.34
CA MET A 230 -6.53 0.70 42.56
C MET A 230 -7.25 -0.53 42.02
N GLN A 231 -7.08 -0.82 40.73
CA GLN A 231 -7.73 -1.96 40.09
C GLN A 231 -6.79 -2.67 39.11
N GLY A 232 -6.92 -3.98 39.01
CA GLY A 232 -6.09 -4.80 38.13
C GLY A 232 -6.07 -6.26 38.51
N TYR A 233 -5.34 -7.06 37.76
CA TYR A 233 -5.24 -8.50 38.00
C TYR A 233 -4.17 -8.82 39.06
N LEU A 234 -4.53 -9.68 40.00
CA LEU A 234 -3.61 -10.29 40.97
C LEU A 234 -3.84 -11.80 40.99
N TYR A 235 -2.76 -12.55 41.24
CA TYR A 235 -2.88 -13.96 41.55
C TYR A 235 -2.89 -14.15 43.07
N CYS A 236 -3.93 -14.79 43.59
CA CYS A 236 -4.06 -15.12 45.01
C CYS A 236 -3.56 -16.55 45.24
N HIS A 237 -2.71 -16.73 46.24
CA HIS A 237 -2.23 -18.05 46.63
C HIS A 237 -3.25 -18.74 47.53
N GLU A 238 -4.03 -19.65 46.96
CA GLU A 238 -5.09 -20.38 47.66
C GLU A 238 -4.63 -21.79 48.01
N LYS A 239 -4.95 -22.23 49.23
CA LYS A 239 -4.77 -23.61 49.64
C LYS A 239 -6.07 -24.37 49.44
N TRP A 240 -6.02 -25.56 48.88
CA TRP A 240 -7.16 -26.47 48.77
C TRP A 240 -6.83 -27.78 49.49
N ALA A 241 -7.80 -28.68 49.59
CA ALA A 241 -7.68 -29.92 50.36
C ALA A 241 -6.47 -30.81 50.01
N LEU A 242 -5.91 -30.71 48.78
CA LEU A 242 -4.81 -31.56 48.28
C LEU A 242 -3.62 -30.79 47.68
N GLY A 243 -3.56 -29.46 47.83
CA GLY A 243 -2.46 -28.68 47.22
C GLY A 243 -2.59 -27.17 47.39
N MET A 244 -1.61 -26.43 46.85
CA MET A 244 -1.64 -24.96 46.78
C MET A 244 -1.66 -24.54 45.32
N THR A 245 -2.47 -23.55 44.98
CA THR A 245 -2.50 -23.00 43.62
C THR A 245 -2.65 -21.49 43.61
N TRP A 246 -2.41 -20.92 42.43
CA TRP A 246 -2.53 -19.51 42.15
C TRP A 246 -3.79 -19.27 41.33
N VAL A 247 -4.75 -18.57 41.90
CA VAL A 247 -6.02 -18.25 41.22
C VAL A 247 -6.00 -16.79 40.79
N LYS A 248 -6.34 -16.53 39.52
CA LYS A 248 -6.34 -15.18 38.95
C LYS A 248 -7.65 -14.46 39.30
N TYR A 249 -7.52 -13.34 39.99
CA TYR A 249 -8.63 -12.45 40.34
C TYR A 249 -8.47 -11.09 39.68
N TYR A 250 -9.59 -10.51 39.24
CA TYR A 250 -9.68 -9.08 39.01
C TYR A 250 -9.99 -8.40 40.35
N CYS A 251 -9.01 -7.63 40.83
CA CYS A 251 -9.05 -7.02 42.15
C CYS A 251 -9.37 -5.53 42.03
N LYS A 252 -10.20 -5.03 42.93
CA LYS A 252 -10.51 -3.60 43.08
C LYS A 252 -10.37 -3.21 44.55
N PHE A 253 -9.40 -2.36 44.84
CA PHE A 253 -9.12 -1.85 46.18
C PHE A 253 -9.65 -0.42 46.32
N HIS A 254 -10.48 -0.23 47.34
CA HIS A 254 -11.01 1.06 47.74
C HIS A 254 -10.25 1.56 48.97
N LYS A 255 -9.55 2.69 48.85
CA LYS A 255 -8.70 3.22 49.92
C LYS A 255 -9.50 3.68 51.14
N ASP A 256 -10.65 4.31 50.92
CA ASP A 256 -11.48 4.93 51.97
C ASP A 256 -11.95 3.93 53.03
N ASN A 257 -12.30 2.72 52.61
CA ASN A 257 -12.77 1.64 53.49
C ASN A 257 -11.77 0.48 53.61
N ARG A 258 -10.54 0.66 53.08
CA ARG A 258 -9.48 -0.37 53.02
C ARG A 258 -9.99 -1.74 52.55
N THR A 259 -10.94 -1.77 51.62
CA THR A 259 -11.60 -3.00 51.18
C THR A 259 -11.09 -3.43 49.82
N LEU A 260 -10.68 -4.69 49.70
CA LEU A 260 -10.28 -5.36 48.47
C LEU A 260 -11.39 -6.30 48.00
N LYS A 261 -12.03 -5.99 46.87
CA LYS A 261 -12.97 -6.89 46.18
C LYS A 261 -12.25 -7.68 45.11
N MET A 262 -12.54 -8.97 45.02
CA MET A 262 -11.85 -9.93 44.15
C MET A 262 -12.88 -10.72 43.35
N VAL A 263 -12.92 -10.49 42.04
CA VAL A 263 -13.80 -11.20 41.11
C VAL A 263 -12.99 -12.23 40.34
N PRO A 264 -13.34 -13.52 40.40
CA PRO A 264 -12.60 -14.56 39.68
C PRO A 264 -12.79 -14.42 38.17
N CYS A 265 -11.74 -14.70 37.40
CA CYS A 265 -11.79 -14.62 35.93
C CYS A 265 -12.59 -15.78 35.31
N GLU A 266 -12.80 -16.86 36.04
CA GLU A 266 -13.58 -18.02 35.63
C GLU A 266 -14.94 -18.02 36.35
N GLN A 267 -16.03 -18.25 35.61
CA GLN A 267 -17.44 -18.08 36.05
C GLN A 267 -17.90 -18.99 37.21
N LYS A 268 -17.04 -19.87 37.74
CA LYS A 268 -17.41 -20.91 38.72
C LYS A 268 -17.19 -20.54 40.19
N THR A 269 -16.68 -19.35 40.52
CA THR A 269 -16.39 -18.98 41.92
C THR A 269 -17.05 -17.66 42.32
N THR A 270 -17.45 -17.56 43.59
CA THR A 270 -18.12 -16.38 44.15
C THR A 270 -17.12 -15.23 44.35
N THR A 271 -17.56 -13.99 44.10
CA THR A 271 -16.80 -12.77 44.42
C THR A 271 -16.39 -12.76 45.88
N LYS A 272 -15.09 -12.55 46.16
CA LYS A 272 -14.54 -12.48 47.52
C LYS A 272 -14.30 -11.01 47.90
N GLN A 273 -14.46 -10.68 49.18
CA GLN A 273 -14.20 -9.34 49.70
C GLN A 273 -13.36 -9.46 50.97
N LEU A 274 -12.29 -8.67 51.08
CA LEU A 274 -11.35 -8.68 52.19
C LEU A 274 -11.16 -7.26 52.72
N THR A 275 -11.19 -7.08 54.04
CA THR A 275 -10.88 -5.80 54.68
C THR A 275 -9.42 -5.80 55.14
N LEU A 276 -8.63 -4.86 54.64
CA LEU A 276 -7.17 -4.81 54.77
C LEU A 276 -6.74 -4.20 56.12
N ARG A 277 -5.84 -4.89 56.84
CA ARG A 277 -5.19 -4.41 58.07
C ARG A 277 -3.78 -3.91 57.80
N SER A 278 -2.98 -4.69 57.10
CA SER A 278 -1.61 -4.33 56.73
C SER A 278 -1.22 -5.00 55.43
N CYS A 279 -0.24 -4.42 54.72
CA CYS A 279 0.33 -4.97 53.50
C CYS A 279 1.85 -4.95 53.61
N ILE A 280 2.52 -6.07 53.34
CA ILE A 280 3.96 -6.22 53.54
C ILE A 280 4.56 -6.90 52.32
N ARG A 281 5.66 -6.37 51.79
CA ARG A 281 6.38 -7.04 50.70
C ARG A 281 7.02 -8.32 51.20
N ARG A 282 6.78 -9.44 50.51
CA ARG A 282 7.36 -10.74 50.84
C ARG A 282 8.82 -10.80 50.38
N LYS A 283 9.72 -11.36 51.22
CA LYS A 283 11.14 -11.53 50.87
C LYS A 283 11.30 -12.57 49.76
N SER A 284 12.16 -12.32 48.77
CA SER A 284 12.37 -13.24 47.64
C SER A 284 12.83 -14.64 48.06
N GLU A 285 13.53 -14.75 49.19
CA GLU A 285 14.00 -16.03 49.75
C GLU A 285 12.88 -16.88 50.36
N SER A 286 11.72 -16.27 50.66
CA SER A 286 10.60 -16.95 51.33
C SER A 286 9.56 -17.56 50.37
N ILE A 287 9.67 -17.29 49.07
CA ILE A 287 8.74 -17.80 48.05
C ILE A 287 9.40 -17.83 46.67
N ASP A 288 9.30 -18.96 45.97
CA ASP A 288 9.81 -19.14 44.61
C ASP A 288 8.84 -18.56 43.55
N LYS A 289 8.39 -17.32 43.75
CA LYS A 289 7.54 -16.54 42.82
C LYS A 289 7.90 -15.07 42.88
N ARG A 290 8.04 -14.44 41.72
CA ARG A 290 8.37 -13.01 41.60
C ARG A 290 7.17 -12.12 41.93
N PHE A 291 7.45 -10.92 42.46
CA PHE A 291 6.49 -9.84 42.70
C PHE A 291 5.41 -10.15 43.75
N CYS A 292 5.74 -10.98 44.75
CA CYS A 292 4.81 -11.34 45.81
C CYS A 292 4.75 -10.31 46.94
N PHE A 293 3.57 -10.16 47.53
CA PHE A 293 3.31 -9.38 48.74
C PHE A 293 2.22 -10.06 49.58
N ASP A 294 2.22 -9.77 50.87
CA ASP A 294 1.34 -10.34 51.87
C ASP A 294 0.37 -9.30 52.38
N VAL A 295 -0.90 -9.68 52.46
CA VAL A 295 -1.99 -8.86 52.97
C VAL A 295 -2.53 -9.50 54.23
N GLU A 296 -2.47 -8.78 55.34
CA GLU A 296 -3.17 -9.13 56.56
C GLU A 296 -4.57 -8.53 56.55
N THR A 297 -5.57 -9.33 56.90
CA THR A 297 -6.97 -8.89 56.97
C THR A 297 -7.39 -8.58 58.40
N SER A 298 -8.38 -7.69 58.58
CA SER A 298 -8.91 -7.31 59.89
C SER A 298 -9.98 -8.26 60.43
N GLU A 299 -10.62 -9.04 59.56
CA GLU A 299 -11.76 -9.90 59.91
C GLU A 299 -11.31 -11.29 60.40
N ARG A 300 -11.78 -11.67 61.59
CA ARG A 300 -11.49 -12.96 62.26
C ARG A 300 -12.21 -14.17 61.64
N TYR A 301 -13.12 -13.94 60.69
CA TYR A 301 -13.92 -14.95 60.02
C TYR A 301 -14.15 -14.58 58.55
N CYS A 302 -13.22 -14.94 57.66
CA CYS A 302 -13.56 -14.98 56.24
C CYS A 302 -14.24 -16.33 55.99
N PHE A 303 -15.55 -16.28 55.74
CA PHE A 303 -16.41 -17.44 55.58
C PHE A 303 -15.96 -18.26 54.34
N HIS A 304 -15.63 -19.53 54.59
CA HIS A 304 -15.31 -20.59 53.64
C HIS A 304 -13.94 -20.52 52.90
N VAL A 305 -13.12 -21.52 53.23
CA VAL A 305 -11.94 -22.07 52.53
C VAL A 305 -10.56 -21.48 52.90
N CYS A 306 -9.87 -22.24 53.76
CA CYS A 306 -8.42 -22.50 53.78
C CYS A 306 -7.40 -21.46 54.29
N PHE A 307 -7.80 -20.37 54.95
CA PHE A 307 -6.84 -19.55 55.69
C PHE A 307 -6.79 -19.99 57.16
N ARG A 308 -5.64 -20.53 57.59
CA ARG A 308 -5.33 -20.71 59.03
C ARG A 308 -5.60 -19.38 59.75
N ARG A 309 -6.15 -19.43 60.98
CA ARG A 309 -6.32 -18.28 61.88
C ARG A 309 -5.12 -17.32 61.78
N ASN A 310 -5.36 -16.05 61.47
CA ASN A 310 -4.36 -14.98 61.40
C ASN A 310 -3.25 -15.12 60.34
N ALA A 311 -3.36 -16.00 59.34
CA ALA A 311 -2.35 -16.10 58.29
C ALA A 311 -2.52 -15.01 57.21
N PRO A 312 -1.44 -14.31 56.79
CA PRO A 312 -1.50 -13.35 55.70
C PRO A 312 -1.86 -14.04 54.37
N VAL A 313 -2.64 -13.35 53.54
CA VAL A 313 -3.00 -13.76 52.19
C VAL A 313 -1.89 -13.31 51.24
N THR A 314 -1.31 -14.24 50.50
CA THR A 314 -0.23 -13.92 49.54
C THR A 314 -0.78 -13.63 48.18
N PHE A 315 -0.42 -12.47 47.65
CA PHE A 315 -0.72 -12.04 46.30
C PHE A 315 0.55 -11.96 45.46
N GLN A 316 0.40 -12.24 44.18
CA GLN A 316 1.42 -12.04 43.16
C GLN A 316 0.93 -11.00 42.13
N ALA A 317 1.72 -9.95 41.95
CA ALA A 317 1.50 -8.93 40.94
C ALA A 317 2.10 -9.33 39.58
N LEU A 318 1.68 -8.65 38.51
CA LEU A 318 2.14 -8.94 37.14
C LEU A 318 3.58 -8.49 36.86
N SER A 319 4.04 -7.44 37.56
CA SER A 319 5.37 -6.86 37.38
C SER A 319 5.85 -6.17 38.66
N GLU A 320 7.13 -5.81 38.73
CA GLU A 320 7.69 -5.05 39.84
C GLU A 320 7.03 -3.66 39.98
N GLY A 321 6.78 -2.97 38.86
CA GLY A 321 6.06 -1.70 38.84
C GLY A 321 4.61 -1.84 39.34
N ASN A 322 3.91 -2.89 38.89
CA ASN A 322 2.55 -3.17 39.34
C ASN A 322 2.49 -3.51 40.83
N ARG A 323 3.46 -4.28 41.35
CA ARG A 323 3.57 -4.56 42.79
C ARG A 323 3.74 -3.27 43.60
N LYS A 324 4.62 -2.37 43.15
CA LYS A 324 4.85 -1.09 43.84
C LYS A 324 3.57 -0.25 43.90
N GLN A 325 2.82 -0.17 42.81
CA GLN A 325 1.53 0.52 42.77
C GLN A 325 0.50 -0.11 43.73
N TRP A 326 0.39 -1.45 43.76
CA TRP A 326 -0.49 -2.14 44.70
C TRP A 326 -0.07 -1.94 46.16
N MET A 327 1.23 -2.00 46.45
CA MET A 327 1.79 -1.72 47.78
C MET A 327 1.51 -0.27 48.21
N GLU A 328 1.75 0.71 47.33
CA GLU A 328 1.51 2.13 47.60
C GLU A 328 0.03 2.42 47.84
N ALA A 329 -0.86 1.83 47.04
CA ALA A 329 -2.31 1.96 47.23
C ALA A 329 -2.76 1.40 48.58
N MET A 330 -2.17 0.28 49.02
CA MET A 330 -2.51 -0.43 50.26
C MET A 330 -1.69 0.03 51.50
N ASP A 331 -0.98 1.16 51.43
CA ASP A 331 -0.08 1.66 52.48
C ASP A 331 0.97 0.61 52.96
N GLY A 332 1.47 -0.18 52.02
CA GLY A 332 2.31 -1.34 52.26
C GLY A 332 3.74 -0.99 52.68
N LYS A 333 4.33 -1.81 53.56
CA LYS A 333 5.67 -1.61 54.12
C LYS A 333 6.70 -2.54 53.47
N GLU A 334 7.89 -2.00 53.21
CA GLU A 334 9.07 -2.80 52.85
C GLU A 334 9.52 -3.62 54.08
N PRO A 335 9.95 -4.89 53.91
CA PRO A 335 10.54 -5.65 54.99
C PRO A 335 11.80 -4.93 55.49
N VAL A 336 11.91 -4.73 56.80
CA VAL A 336 13.04 -4.07 57.45
C VAL A 336 14.29 -4.94 57.29
N SER A 337 14.99 -4.75 56.18
CA SER A 337 16.29 -5.34 55.89
C SER A 337 16.91 -4.58 54.72
N GLY A 338 17.99 -3.82 55.01
CA GLY A 338 19.00 -3.28 54.08
C GLY A 338 18.50 -2.59 52.82
N ARG A 339 18.63 -1.26 52.74
CA ARG A 339 18.36 -0.48 51.52
C ARG A 339 19.09 -1.10 50.30
N PRO A 340 18.40 -1.40 49.19
CA PRO A 340 19.08 -1.67 47.92
C PRO A 340 19.56 -0.34 47.33
N ILE A 341 20.83 -0.32 46.93
CA ILE A 341 21.53 0.79 46.29
C ILE A 341 20.76 1.26 45.05
N ARG A 342 20.42 2.54 44.98
CA ARG A 342 19.96 3.18 43.73
C ARG A 342 21.12 3.10 42.73
N ALA A 343 20.88 2.49 41.56
CA ALA A 343 21.78 2.55 40.43
C ALA A 343 22.11 4.02 40.13
N HIS A 344 23.36 4.42 40.38
CA HIS A 344 23.87 5.70 39.92
C HIS A 344 23.95 5.62 38.41
N SER A 345 23.35 6.57 37.69
CA SER A 345 23.54 6.73 36.25
C SER A 345 25.01 7.01 35.99
N VAL A 346 25.73 6.04 35.44
CA VAL A 346 27.16 6.17 35.14
C VAL A 346 27.31 7.00 33.85
N GLU A 347 27.98 8.14 33.94
CA GLU A 347 28.23 9.03 32.81
C GLU A 347 29.66 8.88 32.26
N LEU A 348 29.83 9.26 30.99
CA LEU A 348 31.13 9.28 30.30
C LEU A 348 31.95 10.51 30.71
N ASN A 349 32.61 10.44 31.87
CA ASN A 349 33.39 11.53 32.47
C ASN A 349 34.88 11.16 32.61
N GLU A 350 35.71 12.11 33.07
CA GLU A 350 37.16 11.92 33.21
C GLU A 350 37.53 10.75 34.16
N VAL A 351 36.73 10.52 35.20
CA VAL A 351 36.90 9.38 36.13
C VAL A 351 36.68 8.06 35.39
N GLY A 352 35.66 8.01 34.52
CA GLY A 352 35.43 6.91 33.60
C GLY A 352 36.61 6.63 32.67
N PHE A 353 37.16 7.66 32.04
CA PHE A 353 38.37 7.51 31.22
C PHE A 353 39.58 7.02 32.02
N LYS A 354 39.75 7.47 33.27
CA LYS A 354 40.79 6.99 34.18
C LYS A 354 40.59 5.50 34.54
N PHE A 355 39.34 5.09 34.79
CA PHE A 355 38.98 3.69 35.04
C PHE A 355 39.34 2.79 33.86
N VAL A 356 38.88 3.16 32.66
CA VAL A 356 39.14 2.38 31.44
C VAL A 356 40.63 2.30 31.17
N ARG A 357 41.40 3.40 31.29
CA ARG A 357 42.86 3.38 31.14
C ARG A 357 43.56 2.44 32.12
N LYS A 358 43.17 2.46 33.39
CA LYS A 358 43.73 1.55 34.41
C LYS A 358 43.39 0.09 34.10
N CYS A 359 42.16 -0.22 33.70
CA CYS A 359 41.76 -1.57 33.30
C CYS A 359 42.56 -2.06 32.08
N VAL A 360 42.65 -1.22 31.03
CA VAL A 360 43.40 -1.52 29.80
C VAL A 360 44.88 -1.79 30.11
N ASN A 361 45.54 -0.90 30.86
CA ASN A 361 46.95 -1.06 31.21
C ASN A 361 47.20 -2.36 32.00
N PHE A 362 46.32 -2.68 32.95
CA PHE A 362 46.43 -3.91 33.73
C PHE A 362 46.30 -5.17 32.85
N VAL A 363 45.31 -5.19 31.94
CA VAL A 363 45.10 -6.31 31.02
C VAL A 363 46.26 -6.42 30.03
N GLU A 364 46.78 -5.31 29.51
CA GLU A 364 47.94 -5.30 28.60
C GLU A 364 49.22 -5.76 29.29
N THR A 365 49.38 -5.51 30.59
CA THR A 365 50.60 -5.87 31.33
C THR A 365 50.57 -7.30 31.86
N LYS A 366 49.41 -7.79 32.33
CA LYS A 366 49.29 -9.07 33.05
C LYS A 366 48.36 -10.09 32.40
N GLY A 367 47.52 -9.69 31.45
CA GLY A 367 46.39 -10.51 30.96
C GLY A 367 46.41 -10.87 29.48
N LEU A 368 47.40 -10.44 28.69
CA LEU A 368 47.41 -10.66 27.24
C LEU A 368 47.54 -12.12 26.83
N THR A 369 48.15 -12.96 27.67
CA THR A 369 48.36 -14.40 27.40
C THR A 369 47.27 -15.28 28.03
N GLN A 370 46.31 -14.68 28.76
CA GLN A 370 45.25 -15.43 29.41
C GLN A 370 44.24 -15.96 28.38
N GLU A 371 44.08 -17.28 28.32
CA GLU A 371 43.09 -17.92 27.45
C GLU A 371 41.67 -17.39 27.73
N GLY A 372 41.01 -16.90 26.67
CA GLY A 372 39.66 -16.37 26.77
C GLY A 372 39.57 -15.08 27.58
N VAL A 373 40.60 -14.23 27.55
CA VAL A 373 40.56 -12.86 28.09
C VAL A 373 39.30 -12.14 27.57
N TYR A 374 38.57 -11.44 28.44
CA TYR A 374 37.22 -10.89 28.21
C TYR A 374 36.07 -11.89 27.97
N ARG A 375 36.32 -13.14 27.56
CA ARG A 375 35.27 -14.18 27.46
C ARG A 375 34.93 -14.80 28.81
N THR A 376 35.93 -14.98 29.67
CA THR A 376 35.73 -15.51 31.02
C THR A 376 35.11 -14.46 31.95
N VAL A 377 34.26 -14.89 32.88
CA VAL A 377 33.51 -14.00 33.80
C VAL A 377 34.14 -14.06 35.19
N GLY A 378 34.42 -12.90 35.76
CA GLY A 378 34.93 -12.74 37.13
C GLY A 378 33.81 -12.75 38.17
N SER A 379 34.17 -12.83 39.45
CA SER A 379 33.20 -12.81 40.55
C SER A 379 32.41 -11.49 40.58
N ASN A 380 31.08 -11.57 40.44
CA ASN A 380 30.21 -10.39 40.42
C ASN A 380 30.37 -9.55 41.70
N ILE A 381 30.55 -10.20 42.86
CA ILE A 381 30.77 -9.53 44.15
C ILE A 381 32.05 -8.69 44.11
N GLN A 382 33.14 -9.23 43.57
CA GLN A 382 34.41 -8.50 43.44
C GLN A 382 34.32 -7.38 42.40
N VAL A 383 33.60 -7.60 41.30
CA VAL A 383 33.34 -6.57 40.27
C VAL A 383 32.58 -5.38 40.87
N GLN A 384 31.51 -5.63 41.61
CA GLN A 384 30.74 -4.56 42.27
C GLN A 384 31.58 -3.87 43.36
N LYS A 385 32.38 -4.62 44.12
CA LYS A 385 33.29 -4.05 45.12
C LYS A 385 34.32 -3.12 44.47
N LEU A 386 34.92 -3.53 43.36
CA LEU A 386 35.87 -2.71 42.60
C LEU A 386 35.22 -1.43 42.06
N LEU A 387 34.05 -1.55 41.43
CA LEU A 387 33.35 -0.40 40.87
C LEU A 387 32.92 0.60 41.97
N ASN A 388 32.38 0.10 43.09
CA ASN A 388 32.01 0.95 44.22
C ASN A 388 33.20 1.66 44.83
N ALA A 389 34.35 0.97 44.97
CA ALA A 389 35.57 1.57 45.48
C ALA A 389 36.17 2.59 44.49
N PHE A 390 36.10 2.32 43.18
CA PHE A 390 36.69 3.19 42.17
C PHE A 390 35.87 4.47 41.94
N PHE A 391 34.55 4.36 41.97
CA PHE A 391 33.61 5.46 41.77
C PHE A 391 33.09 6.05 43.10
N ASP A 392 33.78 5.79 44.21
CA ASP A 392 33.43 6.37 45.52
C ASP A 392 33.51 7.91 45.45
N PRO A 393 32.45 8.65 45.86
CA PRO A 393 32.43 10.11 45.86
C PRO A 393 33.50 10.77 46.74
N VAL A 394 34.03 10.04 47.74
CA VAL A 394 34.98 10.53 48.73
C VAL A 394 36.42 10.45 48.22
N CYS A 395 36.77 9.45 47.40
CA CYS A 395 38.12 9.25 46.84
C CYS A 395 38.10 8.62 45.42
N PRO A 396 37.61 9.33 44.38
CA PRO A 396 37.43 8.76 43.06
C PRO A 396 38.75 8.37 42.37
N GLY A 397 38.85 7.10 41.97
CA GLY A 397 39.97 6.54 41.21
C GLY A 397 41.22 6.19 42.02
N ASP A 398 41.14 6.20 43.36
CA ASP A 398 42.20 5.79 44.29
C ASP A 398 42.11 4.30 44.66
N VAL A 399 42.18 3.45 43.62
CA VAL A 399 42.25 2.00 43.76
C VAL A 399 43.51 1.49 43.08
N ASP A 400 44.29 0.70 43.81
CA ASP A 400 45.46 0.01 43.28
C ASP A 400 45.06 -1.35 42.71
N PHE A 401 45.32 -1.55 41.42
CA PHE A 401 44.98 -2.77 40.70
C PHE A 401 46.07 -3.83 40.90
N ASN A 402 47.23 -3.48 41.47
CA ASN A 402 48.35 -4.39 41.72
C ASN A 402 48.29 -5.16 43.05
N SER A 403 47.18 -5.12 43.77
CA SER A 403 46.98 -5.97 44.96
C SER A 403 46.83 -7.45 44.54
N ASP A 404 47.39 -8.37 45.35
CA ASP A 404 47.38 -9.83 45.10
C ASP A 404 45.97 -10.45 45.02
N ASP A 405 44.94 -9.70 45.43
CA ASP A 405 43.53 -10.11 45.43
C ASP A 405 42.79 -9.85 44.09
N MET A 406 43.42 -9.20 43.11
CA MET A 406 42.74 -8.73 41.88
C MET A 406 42.98 -9.65 40.66
N ASP A 407 42.02 -10.55 40.40
CA ASP A 407 42.02 -11.41 39.22
C ASP A 407 41.74 -10.62 37.91
N ILE A 408 42.42 -10.99 36.82
CA ILE A 408 42.22 -10.45 35.46
C ILE A 408 40.76 -10.60 35.03
N LYS A 409 40.10 -11.70 35.42
CA LYS A 409 38.67 -11.93 35.12
C LYS A 409 37.77 -10.89 35.78
N THR A 410 38.14 -10.42 36.97
CA THR A 410 37.42 -9.37 37.70
C THR A 410 37.62 -8.01 37.02
N ILE A 411 38.84 -7.67 36.60
CA ILE A 411 39.13 -6.42 35.88
C ILE A 411 38.41 -6.36 34.52
N THR A 412 38.53 -7.41 33.71
CA THR A 412 37.87 -7.51 32.40
C THR A 412 36.35 -7.47 32.52
N SER A 413 35.78 -8.09 33.55
CA SER A 413 34.34 -8.05 33.84
C SER A 413 33.88 -6.68 34.33
N ALA A 414 34.68 -6.00 35.14
CA ALA A 414 34.37 -4.64 35.60
C ALA A 414 34.44 -3.61 34.47
N LEU A 415 35.39 -3.74 33.55
CA LEU A 415 35.44 -2.90 32.34
C LEU A 415 34.20 -3.08 31.46
N LYS A 416 33.81 -4.33 31.18
CA LYS A 416 32.57 -4.63 30.43
C LYS A 416 31.34 -4.07 31.15
N PHE A 417 31.27 -4.24 32.47
CA PHE A 417 30.14 -3.77 33.28
C PHE A 417 30.04 -2.24 33.26
N TYR A 418 31.16 -1.53 33.37
CA TYR A 418 31.20 -0.07 33.26
C TYR A 418 30.65 0.41 31.92
N LEU A 419 31.17 -0.11 30.80
CA LEU A 419 30.73 0.26 29.45
C LEU A 419 29.24 -0.06 29.22
N ARG A 420 28.75 -1.19 29.78
CA ARG A 420 27.34 -1.58 29.72
C ARG A 420 26.43 -0.68 30.56
N SER A 421 26.94 -0.10 31.64
CA SER A 421 26.16 0.68 32.61
C SER A 421 26.11 2.18 32.30
N LEU A 422 26.74 2.61 31.20
CA LEU A 422 26.65 4.00 30.72
C LEU A 422 25.19 4.39 30.45
N SER A 423 24.84 5.65 30.73
CA SER A 423 23.51 6.22 30.45
C SER A 423 23.10 6.09 28.97
N GLU A 424 24.09 6.15 28.07
CA GLU A 424 23.95 5.89 26.64
C GLU A 424 25.03 4.87 26.19
N PRO A 425 24.75 3.92 25.28
CA PRO A 425 25.78 3.07 24.70
C PRO A 425 26.89 3.88 24.03
N LEU A 426 28.10 3.32 23.99
CA LEU A 426 29.26 4.05 23.48
C LEU A 426 29.08 4.46 22.00
N LEU A 427 28.43 3.62 21.21
CA LEU A 427 28.07 3.90 19.81
C LEU A 427 26.75 4.67 19.63
N THR A 428 26.20 5.23 20.72
CA THR A 428 24.96 6.04 20.81
C THR A 428 23.69 5.33 20.35
N HIS A 429 22.54 5.71 20.90
CA HIS A 429 21.27 5.18 20.40
C HIS A 429 20.91 5.81 19.04
N GLY A 430 21.33 7.05 18.79
CA GLY A 430 21.00 7.79 17.56
C GLY A 430 21.66 7.26 16.28
N LEU A 431 22.82 6.61 16.41
CA LEU A 431 23.52 6.00 15.26
C LEU A 431 23.31 4.49 15.15
N HIS A 432 22.59 3.87 16.09
CA HIS A 432 22.40 2.42 16.15
C HIS A 432 21.81 1.86 14.85
N ASP A 433 20.67 2.40 14.40
CA ASP A 433 19.98 1.90 13.21
C ASP A 433 20.83 2.07 11.94
N ASN A 434 21.56 3.19 11.83
CA ASN A 434 22.45 3.44 10.70
C ASN A 434 23.64 2.47 10.68
N LEU A 435 24.21 2.15 11.84
CA LEU A 435 25.31 1.18 11.95
C LEU A 435 24.84 -0.25 11.61
N ILE A 436 23.63 -0.63 12.03
CA ILE A 436 23.05 -1.93 11.69
C ILE A 436 22.71 -2.00 10.18
N LEU A 437 22.16 -0.93 9.60
CA LEU A 437 21.90 -0.84 8.16
C LEU A 437 23.18 -0.93 7.33
N ALA A 438 24.24 -0.23 7.74
CA ALA A 438 25.55 -0.33 7.11
C ALA A 438 26.09 -1.77 7.17
N ALA A 439 26.01 -2.42 8.34
CA ALA A 439 26.46 -3.80 8.54
C ALA A 439 25.67 -4.85 7.74
N LYS A 440 24.42 -4.55 7.38
CA LYS A 440 23.54 -5.39 6.53
C LYS A 440 23.87 -5.33 5.04
N SER A 441 24.73 -4.40 4.60
CA SER A 441 25.11 -4.28 3.20
C SER A 441 25.93 -5.48 2.71
N ASP A 442 25.56 -6.02 1.55
CA ASP A 442 26.28 -7.12 0.88
C ASP A 442 27.60 -6.67 0.22
N ASN A 443 27.79 -5.36 0.03
CA ASN A 443 29.01 -4.80 -0.52
C ASN A 443 29.99 -4.47 0.63
N LEU A 444 31.13 -5.17 0.64
CA LEU A 444 32.15 -5.05 1.69
C LEU A 444 32.74 -3.63 1.75
N ASP A 445 33.04 -3.00 0.61
CA ASP A 445 33.64 -1.67 0.56
C ASP A 445 32.65 -0.58 1.00
N HIS A 446 31.38 -0.70 0.60
CA HIS A 446 30.32 0.18 1.06
C HIS A 446 30.11 0.07 2.58
N ARG A 447 30.05 -1.16 3.10
CA ARG A 447 29.93 -1.44 4.54
C ARG A 447 31.07 -0.82 5.33
N LEU A 448 32.31 -0.96 4.86
CA LEU A 448 33.49 -0.36 5.48
C LEU A 448 33.39 1.18 5.47
N SER A 449 33.13 1.77 4.30
CA SER A 449 33.06 3.22 4.14
C SER A 449 31.99 3.86 5.02
N GLU A 450 30.79 3.27 5.07
CA GLU A 450 29.67 3.81 5.84
C GLU A 450 29.91 3.68 7.36
N ILE A 451 30.45 2.55 7.82
CA ILE A 451 30.83 2.40 9.24
C ILE A 451 31.91 3.41 9.63
N HIS A 452 32.89 3.66 8.75
CA HIS A 452 33.88 4.71 8.95
C HIS A 452 33.24 6.10 9.05
N ALA A 453 32.32 6.45 8.13
CA ALA A 453 31.64 7.74 8.14
C ALA A 453 30.80 7.95 9.41
N LEU A 454 30.11 6.91 9.88
CA LEU A 454 29.30 6.94 11.10
C LEU A 454 30.16 7.09 12.36
N ASN A 455 31.39 6.55 12.38
CA ASN A 455 32.33 6.74 13.48
C ASN A 455 32.73 8.22 13.66
N TYR A 456 32.85 8.99 12.56
CA TYR A 456 33.15 10.42 12.62
C TYR A 456 31.97 11.26 13.14
N LYS A 457 30.73 10.76 13.03
CA LYS A 457 29.52 11.42 13.54
C LYS A 457 29.31 11.22 15.04
N LEU A 458 30.11 10.37 15.71
CA LEU A 458 30.02 10.17 17.15
C LEU A 458 30.44 11.43 17.93
N PRO A 459 29.83 11.69 19.10
CA PRO A 459 30.30 12.71 20.02
C PRO A 459 31.78 12.51 20.36
N GLU A 460 32.52 13.62 20.55
CA GLU A 460 33.97 13.61 20.74
C GLU A 460 34.42 12.67 21.87
N LYS A 461 33.79 12.76 23.05
CA LYS A 461 34.10 11.88 24.19
C LYS A 461 33.84 10.39 23.89
N ASN A 462 32.77 10.08 23.15
CA ASN A 462 32.44 8.70 22.78
C ASN A 462 33.45 8.15 21.78
N ARG A 463 33.83 8.96 20.79
CA ARG A 463 34.84 8.62 19.79
C ARG A 463 36.20 8.38 20.42
N ASP A 464 36.61 9.22 21.38
CA ASP A 464 37.91 9.08 22.06
C ASP A 464 37.96 7.83 22.95
N MET A 465 36.88 7.55 23.70
CA MET A 465 36.81 6.31 24.49
C MET A 465 36.72 5.07 23.60
N LEU A 466 36.01 5.14 22.47
CA LEU A 466 35.96 4.08 21.48
C LEU A 466 37.34 3.84 20.86
N ALA A 467 38.06 4.88 20.46
CA ALA A 467 39.40 4.76 19.89
C ALA A 467 40.38 4.11 20.88
N LEU A 468 40.31 4.50 22.16
CA LEU A 468 41.09 3.89 23.23
C LEU A 468 40.76 2.40 23.41
N LEU A 469 39.47 2.06 23.42
CA LEU A 469 39.02 0.68 23.56
C LEU A 469 39.43 -0.17 22.36
N ILE A 470 39.12 0.26 21.13
CA ILE A 470 39.45 -0.49 19.90
C ILE A 470 40.96 -0.70 19.79
N LYS A 471 41.79 0.30 20.12
CA LYS A 471 43.24 0.14 20.19
C LYS A 471 43.66 -1.02 21.11
N HIS A 472 43.05 -1.08 22.29
CA HIS A 472 43.29 -2.16 23.24
C HIS A 472 42.83 -3.52 22.70
N LEU A 473 41.65 -3.59 22.08
CA LEU A 473 41.15 -4.85 21.51
C LEU A 473 42.05 -5.37 20.38
N VAL A 474 42.61 -4.49 19.55
CA VAL A 474 43.60 -4.84 18.52
C VAL A 474 44.86 -5.43 19.15
N ASN A 475 45.37 -4.83 20.24
CA ASN A 475 46.52 -5.36 20.99
C ASN A 475 46.24 -6.74 21.62
N VAL A 476 45.00 -7.01 22.05
CA VAL A 476 44.61 -8.33 22.56
C VAL A 476 44.54 -9.35 21.41
N CYS A 477 43.97 -8.96 20.26
CA CYS A 477 43.84 -9.83 19.09
C CYS A 477 45.19 -10.17 18.45
N SER A 478 46.21 -9.30 18.57
CA SER A 478 47.56 -9.59 18.06
C SER A 478 48.27 -10.72 18.83
N GLN A 479 47.79 -11.08 20.03
CA GLN A 479 48.26 -12.21 20.84
C GLN A 479 47.30 -13.42 20.78
N SER A 480 46.47 -13.50 19.74
CA SER A 480 45.42 -14.53 19.60
C SER A 480 45.92 -15.97 19.51
N GLU A 481 47.20 -16.19 19.19
CA GLU A 481 47.83 -17.52 19.21
C GLU A 481 47.83 -18.14 20.61
N GLU A 482 48.05 -17.31 21.65
CA GLU A 482 48.08 -17.75 23.05
C GLU A 482 46.72 -17.57 23.73
N ASN A 483 46.10 -16.37 23.62
CA ASN A 483 44.86 -16.08 24.34
C ASN A 483 43.58 -16.60 23.65
N ARG A 484 43.67 -17.09 22.41
CA ARG A 484 42.56 -17.62 21.58
C ARG A 484 41.42 -16.62 21.27
N MET A 485 41.67 -15.32 21.40
CA MET A 485 40.70 -14.26 21.13
C MET A 485 41.00 -13.56 19.79
N ILE A 486 40.41 -14.06 18.70
CA ILE A 486 40.42 -13.41 17.37
C ILE A 486 39.39 -12.26 17.28
N PRO A 487 39.47 -11.36 16.28
CA PRO A 487 38.56 -10.21 16.14
C PRO A 487 37.07 -10.57 16.20
N SER A 488 36.65 -11.67 15.55
CA SER A 488 35.27 -12.17 15.61
C SER A 488 34.85 -12.64 17.01
N ASN A 489 35.74 -13.31 17.76
CA ASN A 489 35.50 -13.71 19.15
C ASN A 489 35.37 -12.49 20.08
N MET A 490 36.20 -11.47 19.86
CA MET A 490 36.14 -10.20 20.60
C MET A 490 34.86 -9.42 20.27
N ALA A 491 34.45 -9.42 19.00
CA ALA A 491 33.22 -8.78 18.55
C ALA A 491 31.97 -9.38 19.19
N VAL A 492 31.90 -10.70 19.40
CA VAL A 492 30.78 -11.34 20.13
C VAL A 492 30.68 -10.84 21.58
N VAL A 493 31.79 -10.52 22.22
CA VAL A 493 31.81 -10.01 23.60
C VAL A 493 31.45 -8.52 23.65
N PHE A 494 32.00 -7.72 22.75
CA PHE A 494 31.87 -6.27 22.78
C PHE A 494 30.69 -5.71 21.96
N GLY A 495 30.17 -6.42 20.98
CA GLY A 495 28.97 -6.06 20.20
C GLY A 495 27.80 -5.63 21.09
N PRO A 496 27.27 -6.53 21.95
CA PRO A 496 26.17 -6.18 22.87
C PRO A 496 26.58 -5.22 23.99
N THR A 497 27.89 -5.08 24.26
CA THR A 497 28.40 -4.17 25.29
C THR A 497 28.39 -2.73 24.79
N LEU A 498 28.75 -2.51 23.52
CA LEU A 498 28.92 -1.20 22.89
C LEU A 498 27.67 -0.71 22.16
N MET A 499 26.82 -1.62 21.66
CA MET A 499 25.63 -1.32 20.84
C MET A 499 24.33 -1.82 21.49
N ARG A 500 23.95 -1.24 22.63
CA ARG A 500 22.68 -1.58 23.28
C ARG A 500 21.50 -1.04 22.47
N ALA A 501 20.55 -1.90 22.13
CA ALA A 501 19.28 -1.49 21.52
C ALA A 501 18.41 -0.77 22.57
N LYS A 502 17.70 0.28 22.15
CA LYS A 502 16.82 1.07 23.02
C LYS A 502 15.57 0.31 23.46
N GLU A 503 15.14 -0.70 22.70
CA GLU A 503 13.95 -1.53 22.94
C GLU A 503 14.28 -3.03 22.84
N GLU A 504 13.85 -3.83 23.81
CA GLU A 504 14.04 -5.30 23.85
C GLU A 504 12.99 -6.02 22.98
N THR A 505 13.05 -5.84 21.66
CA THR A 505 12.15 -6.50 20.70
C THR A 505 12.76 -7.76 20.08
N VAL A 506 11.93 -8.62 19.49
CA VAL A 506 12.42 -9.81 18.73
C VAL A 506 13.29 -9.38 17.53
N ALA A 507 12.98 -8.25 16.91
CA ALA A 507 13.81 -7.66 15.86
C ALA A 507 15.20 -7.25 16.38
N ALA A 508 15.28 -6.67 17.58
CA ALA A 508 16.56 -6.32 18.21
C ALA A 508 17.43 -7.56 18.55
N MET A 509 16.82 -8.72 18.81
CA MET A 509 17.56 -9.98 18.99
C MET A 509 18.17 -10.50 17.68
N LEU A 510 17.48 -10.34 16.54
CA LEU A 510 17.97 -10.73 15.22
C LEU A 510 19.13 -9.84 14.74
N ASP A 511 19.23 -8.61 15.26
CA ASP A 511 20.25 -7.64 14.91
C ASP A 511 21.58 -7.78 15.69
N ILE A 512 21.63 -8.64 16.72
CA ILE A 512 22.85 -8.91 17.53
C ILE A 512 24.01 -9.38 16.64
N LYS A 513 23.75 -10.20 15.63
CA LYS A 513 24.78 -10.66 14.69
C LYS A 513 25.42 -9.51 13.90
N PHE A 514 24.65 -8.46 13.60
CA PHE A 514 25.16 -7.28 12.89
C PHE A 514 25.93 -6.34 13.81
N GLN A 515 25.60 -6.28 15.11
CA GLN A 515 26.41 -5.57 16.11
C GLN A 515 27.82 -6.15 16.19
N ASN A 516 27.94 -7.49 16.12
CA ASN A 516 29.24 -8.16 16.08
C ASN A 516 30.01 -7.76 14.81
N ILE A 517 29.38 -7.76 13.64
CA ILE A 517 30.01 -7.33 12.37
C ILE A 517 30.55 -5.90 12.47
N VAL A 518 29.82 -4.97 13.08
CA VAL A 518 30.29 -3.58 13.28
C VAL A 518 31.56 -3.55 14.12
N VAL A 519 31.57 -4.25 15.26
CA VAL A 519 32.74 -4.26 16.17
C VAL A 519 33.93 -4.99 15.54
N GLU A 520 33.69 -6.07 14.81
CA GLU A 520 34.73 -6.80 14.05
C GLU A 520 35.40 -5.89 13.02
N ILE A 521 34.62 -5.16 12.23
CA ILE A 521 35.11 -4.19 11.24
C ILE A 521 35.95 -3.09 11.90
N LEU A 522 35.51 -2.57 13.05
CA LEU A 522 36.23 -1.54 13.79
C LEU A 522 37.60 -2.03 14.30
N ILE A 523 37.70 -3.31 14.70
CA ILE A 523 38.95 -3.94 15.13
C ILE A 523 39.87 -4.17 13.92
N ASP A 524 39.37 -4.78 12.85
CA ASP A 524 40.18 -5.12 11.67
C ASP A 524 40.70 -3.90 10.89
N ASN A 525 39.96 -2.79 10.91
CA ASN A 525 40.27 -1.60 10.11
C ASN A 525 40.76 -0.40 10.95
N TYR A 526 41.24 -0.65 12.17
CA TYR A 526 41.71 0.39 13.09
C TYR A 526 42.74 1.35 12.46
N GLN A 527 43.65 0.84 11.61
CA GLN A 527 44.65 1.67 10.89
C GLN A 527 44.04 2.57 9.79
N LYS A 528 42.92 2.18 9.15
CA LYS A 528 42.21 3.02 8.16
C LYS A 528 41.25 4.02 8.82
N CYS A 529 40.80 3.72 10.04
CA CYS A 529 39.89 4.57 10.82
C CYS A 529 40.61 5.73 11.53
N GLY A 530 41.93 5.61 11.69
CA GLY A 530 42.79 6.56 12.41
C GLY A 530 43.60 7.48 11.50
N GLY A 531 42.93 8.30 10.69
CA GLY A 531 43.50 9.56 10.16
C GLY A 531 44.02 9.55 8.71
N GLY A 532 43.78 10.68 8.03
CA GLY A 532 44.52 11.12 6.84
C GLY A 532 43.66 11.34 5.59
N ALA A 533 43.79 12.53 4.98
CA ALA A 533 43.15 12.93 3.73
C ALA A 533 43.34 11.90 2.60
N GLY A 534 42.26 11.20 2.21
CA GLY A 534 42.25 10.24 1.11
C GLY A 534 41.18 10.60 0.09
N GLY A 535 41.52 10.56 -1.20
CA GLY A 535 40.56 10.71 -2.29
C GLY A 535 39.62 9.51 -2.39
N VAL A 536 38.48 9.69 -3.05
CA VAL A 536 37.47 8.64 -3.29
C VAL A 536 37.69 8.08 -4.70
N SER A 537 37.89 6.77 -4.84
CA SER A 537 38.03 6.10 -6.13
C SER A 537 37.08 4.92 -6.26
N ASN A 538 36.21 4.90 -7.28
CA ASN A 538 35.27 3.81 -7.53
C ASN A 538 35.49 3.16 -8.89
N GLN A 539 35.39 1.83 -8.96
CA GLN A 539 35.36 1.06 -10.19
C GLN A 539 34.10 0.18 -10.24
N CYS A 540 33.29 0.29 -11.29
CA CYS A 540 31.96 -0.34 -11.33
C CYS A 540 31.58 -0.96 -12.70
N GLY A 541 30.95 -2.15 -12.68
CA GLY A 541 30.58 -2.89 -13.90
C GLY A 541 29.19 -2.58 -14.48
N GLY A 542 28.34 -1.83 -13.77
CA GLY A 542 26.97 -1.53 -14.23
C GLY A 542 25.96 -1.00 -13.21
N GLY A 543 26.35 -0.74 -11.95
CA GLY A 543 25.51 -0.03 -10.97
C GLY A 543 25.79 1.48 -10.98
N GLY A 544 24.80 2.30 -10.62
CA GLY A 544 25.02 3.75 -10.45
C GLY A 544 25.96 4.07 -9.30
N VAL A 545 26.73 5.15 -9.41
CA VAL A 545 27.72 5.58 -8.42
C VAL A 545 27.37 6.97 -7.91
N SER A 546 27.27 7.12 -6.58
CA SER A 546 27.02 8.42 -5.95
C SER A 546 28.07 8.73 -4.90
N ASN A 547 28.81 9.83 -5.06
CA ASN A 547 29.83 10.26 -4.09
C ASN A 547 29.45 11.59 -3.45
N GLN A 548 29.61 11.68 -2.12
CA GLN A 548 29.51 12.92 -1.37
C GLN A 548 30.82 13.17 -0.62
N CYS A 549 31.46 14.31 -0.87
CA CYS A 549 32.76 14.62 -0.28
C CYS A 549 32.83 16.05 0.30
N GLY A 550 33.43 16.23 1.48
CA GLY A 550 33.45 17.52 2.20
C GLY A 550 34.81 18.20 2.33
N GLY A 551 35.90 17.59 1.83
CA GLY A 551 37.29 18.02 2.07
C GLY A 551 38.15 18.15 0.80
N ALA A 552 39.46 18.37 0.96
CA ALA A 552 40.43 18.60 -0.12
C ALA A 552 40.86 17.34 -0.90
N GLY A 553 40.03 16.30 -0.94
CA GLY A 553 40.28 15.04 -1.66
C GLY A 553 39.61 15.01 -3.04
N GLY A 554 40.24 14.38 -4.03
CA GLY A 554 39.67 14.19 -5.37
C GLY A 554 38.72 13.00 -5.44
N VAL A 555 37.84 12.99 -6.45
CA VAL A 555 36.92 11.89 -6.75
C VAL A 555 37.24 11.31 -8.12
N SER A 556 37.47 10.01 -8.22
CA SER A 556 37.66 9.30 -9.49
C SER A 556 36.67 8.15 -9.64
N ASN A 557 35.94 8.11 -10.75
CA ASN A 557 35.01 7.01 -11.06
C ASN A 557 35.37 6.39 -12.41
N GLN A 558 35.48 5.06 -12.46
CA GLN A 558 35.63 4.29 -13.69
C GLN A 558 34.50 3.26 -13.80
N CYS A 559 33.59 3.45 -14.75
CA CYS A 559 32.40 2.60 -14.87
C CYS A 559 32.20 2.04 -16.28
N GLY A 560 31.87 0.75 -16.38
CA GLY A 560 31.79 0.01 -17.65
C GLY A 560 30.39 -0.29 -18.17
N GLY A 561 29.33 -0.13 -17.36
CA GLY A 561 27.96 -0.56 -17.70
C GLY A 561 26.90 0.54 -17.64
N ALA A 562 25.62 0.18 -17.83
CA ALA A 562 24.48 1.10 -17.87
C ALA A 562 24.07 1.56 -16.45
N GLY A 563 24.67 2.65 -15.97
CA GLY A 563 24.40 3.27 -14.67
C GLY A 563 24.83 4.74 -14.63
N GLY A 564 24.16 5.58 -13.84
CA GLY A 564 24.47 7.01 -13.71
C GLY A 564 25.57 7.29 -12.67
N VAL A 565 26.33 8.36 -12.85
CA VAL A 565 27.36 8.82 -11.91
C VAL A 565 26.98 10.19 -11.35
N SER A 566 26.88 10.32 -10.03
CA SER A 566 26.56 11.60 -9.36
C SER A 566 27.60 11.95 -8.30
N ASN A 567 28.30 13.06 -8.47
CA ASN A 567 29.29 13.54 -7.49
C ASN A 567 28.84 14.87 -6.89
N GLN A 568 28.80 14.96 -5.55
CA GLN A 568 28.51 16.18 -4.80
C GLN A 568 29.67 16.48 -3.84
N CYS A 569 30.46 17.50 -4.16
CA CYS A 569 31.68 17.82 -3.41
C CYS A 569 31.75 19.27 -2.94
N GLY A 570 32.05 19.44 -1.64
CA GLY A 570 32.28 20.72 -0.97
C GLY A 570 33.63 21.36 -1.34
N GLY A 571 33.82 22.64 -0.96
CA GLY A 571 34.80 23.59 -1.50
C GLY A 571 36.32 23.34 -1.37
N GLY A 572 36.78 22.09 -1.30
CA GLY A 572 38.21 21.73 -1.27
C GLY A 572 38.92 21.80 -2.64
N ALA A 573 40.25 21.71 -2.65
CA ALA A 573 41.09 21.76 -3.87
C ALA A 573 41.15 20.44 -4.68
N GLY A 574 40.25 19.48 -4.41
CA GLY A 574 40.21 18.18 -5.08
C GLY A 574 39.43 18.22 -6.39
N GLY A 575 39.95 17.58 -7.44
CA GLY A 575 39.27 17.46 -8.75
C GLY A 575 38.35 16.26 -8.85
N VAL A 576 37.43 16.28 -9.82
CA VAL A 576 36.51 15.18 -10.14
C VAL A 576 36.87 14.60 -11.50
N SER A 577 37.07 13.29 -11.60
CA SER A 577 37.29 12.57 -12.85
C SER A 577 36.32 11.40 -13.02
N ASN A 578 35.62 11.37 -14.15
CA ASN A 578 34.70 10.28 -14.48
C ASN A 578 35.06 9.67 -15.84
N GLN A 579 35.26 8.36 -15.89
CA GLN A 579 35.50 7.59 -17.12
C GLN A 579 34.42 6.50 -17.24
N CYS A 580 33.48 6.66 -18.16
CA CYS A 580 32.30 5.80 -18.28
C CYS A 580 32.11 5.24 -19.70
N GLY A 581 32.04 3.91 -19.82
CA GLY A 581 32.09 3.17 -21.09
C GLY A 581 30.77 2.59 -21.64
N GLY A 582 29.60 2.82 -21.05
CA GLY A 582 28.33 2.17 -21.44
C GLY A 582 27.07 3.06 -21.35
N GLY A 583 26.00 2.70 -22.06
CA GLY A 583 24.84 3.56 -22.42
C GLY A 583 23.84 3.99 -21.32
N ALA A 584 22.85 4.80 -21.75
CA ALA A 584 21.66 5.37 -21.05
C ALA A 584 21.85 6.14 -19.72
N GLY A 585 22.87 5.85 -18.90
CA GLY A 585 23.12 6.53 -17.62
C GLY A 585 23.91 7.84 -17.77
N GLY A 586 23.42 8.93 -17.17
CA GLY A 586 24.05 10.25 -17.22
C GLY A 586 25.10 10.51 -16.13
N VAL A 587 25.94 11.52 -16.33
CA VAL A 587 26.94 11.98 -15.35
C VAL A 587 26.55 13.36 -14.83
N SER A 588 26.44 13.52 -13.51
CA SER A 588 26.11 14.79 -12.86
C SER A 588 27.15 15.15 -11.79
N ASN A 589 27.80 16.31 -11.91
CA ASN A 589 28.77 16.80 -10.93
C ASN A 589 28.31 18.13 -10.33
N GLN A 590 28.27 18.21 -9.01
CA GLN A 590 28.02 19.44 -8.24
C GLN A 590 29.22 19.72 -7.34
N CYS A 591 30.02 20.73 -7.65
CA CYS A 591 31.29 21.01 -6.97
C CYS A 591 31.39 22.48 -6.54
N GLY A 592 31.95 22.76 -5.35
CA GLY A 592 32.08 24.13 -4.82
C GLY A 592 33.51 24.67 -4.69
N GLY A 593 34.53 23.93 -5.12
CA GLY A 593 35.94 24.19 -4.81
C GLY A 593 36.83 24.54 -6.01
N ALA A 594 38.14 24.74 -5.77
CA ALA A 594 39.13 25.12 -6.78
C ALA A 594 39.62 23.98 -7.70
N GLY A 595 39.07 22.77 -7.56
CA GLY A 595 39.42 21.61 -8.38
C GLY A 595 38.74 21.61 -9.76
N GLY A 596 39.37 21.00 -10.76
CA GLY A 596 38.81 20.82 -12.09
C GLY A 596 37.86 19.60 -12.19
N VAL A 597 36.97 19.63 -13.17
CA VAL A 597 36.05 18.51 -13.49
C VAL A 597 36.41 17.96 -14.87
N SER A 598 36.61 16.65 -14.96
CA SER A 598 36.94 15.94 -16.19
C SER A 598 36.00 14.75 -16.41
N ASN A 599 35.32 14.70 -17.55
CA ASN A 599 34.40 13.62 -17.89
C ASN A 599 34.76 13.00 -19.25
N GLN A 600 34.87 11.68 -19.30
CA GLN A 600 35.04 10.86 -20.51
C GLN A 600 33.90 9.84 -20.58
N CYS A 601 32.93 10.02 -21.48
CA CYS A 601 31.68 9.25 -21.45
C CYS A 601 31.20 8.77 -22.84
N GLY A 602 30.67 7.55 -22.90
CA GLY A 602 30.23 6.92 -24.15
C GLY A 602 28.81 7.26 -24.66
N GLY A 603 27.84 7.63 -23.80
CA GLY A 603 26.46 7.80 -24.31
C GLY A 603 25.37 8.49 -23.48
N GLY A 604 25.49 8.64 -22.16
CA GLY A 604 24.52 9.41 -21.35
C GLY A 604 24.83 10.90 -21.30
N GLY A 605 23.83 11.73 -20.99
CA GLY A 605 24.01 13.19 -20.86
C GLY A 605 24.91 13.57 -19.68
N VAL A 606 25.61 14.71 -19.79
CA VAL A 606 26.53 15.24 -18.77
C VAL A 606 26.03 16.57 -18.24
N SER A 607 25.94 16.72 -16.93
CA SER A 607 25.61 17.99 -16.26
C SER A 607 26.66 18.36 -15.20
N ASN A 608 27.25 19.54 -15.33
CA ASN A 608 28.23 20.07 -14.37
C ASN A 608 27.72 21.39 -13.78
N GLN A 609 27.68 21.48 -12.46
CA GLN A 609 27.35 22.70 -11.71
C GLN A 609 28.51 22.99 -10.75
N CYS A 610 29.32 24.00 -11.06
CA CYS A 610 30.56 24.30 -10.33
C CYS A 610 30.60 25.75 -9.80
N GLY A 611 30.91 25.93 -8.51
CA GLY A 611 31.01 27.23 -7.86
C GLY A 611 32.45 27.76 -7.73
N GLY A 612 32.69 28.97 -8.24
CA GLY A 612 33.70 29.95 -7.77
C GLY A 612 35.21 29.69 -7.87
N GLY A 613 35.68 28.46 -8.06
CA GLY A 613 37.11 28.10 -8.04
C GLY A 613 37.88 28.32 -9.36
N ALA A 614 39.22 28.32 -9.30
CA ALA A 614 40.13 28.44 -10.46
C ALA A 614 40.28 27.13 -11.29
N GLY A 615 39.28 26.25 -11.25
CA GLY A 615 39.28 24.94 -11.92
C GLY A 615 38.55 24.98 -13.27
N GLY A 616 39.09 24.31 -14.29
CA GLY A 616 38.47 24.17 -15.60
C GLY A 616 37.53 22.96 -15.68
N VAL A 617 36.62 22.97 -16.67
CA VAL A 617 35.74 21.83 -16.99
C VAL A 617 36.11 21.27 -18.36
N SER A 618 36.43 19.98 -18.42
CA SER A 618 36.70 19.25 -19.66
C SER A 618 35.74 18.08 -19.84
N ASN A 619 35.06 18.04 -20.98
CA ASN A 619 34.15 16.95 -21.33
C ASN A 619 34.56 16.34 -22.68
N GLN A 620 34.74 15.03 -22.72
CA GLN A 620 35.01 14.22 -23.92
C GLN A 620 33.94 13.15 -24.05
N CYS A 621 32.90 13.39 -24.87
CA CYS A 621 31.69 12.56 -24.89
C CYS A 621 31.32 12.09 -26.31
N GLY A 622 30.96 10.80 -26.46
CA GLY A 622 30.83 10.14 -27.76
C GLY A 622 29.42 9.72 -28.22
N GLY A 623 28.34 10.05 -27.49
CA GLY A 623 26.99 9.54 -27.82
C GLY A 623 25.87 10.59 -27.82
N ALA A 624 24.62 10.12 -27.91
CA ALA A 624 23.42 10.94 -28.18
C ALA A 624 22.87 11.72 -26.97
N GLY A 625 23.66 11.90 -25.89
CA GLY A 625 23.30 12.67 -24.69
C GLY A 625 23.83 14.11 -24.75
N GLY A 626 23.11 15.07 -24.15
CA GLY A 626 23.52 16.48 -24.13
C GLY A 626 24.55 16.79 -23.04
N VAL A 627 25.31 17.88 -23.21
CA VAL A 627 26.28 18.39 -22.23
C VAL A 627 25.82 19.77 -21.74
N SER A 628 25.59 19.93 -20.44
CA SER A 628 25.27 21.21 -19.83
C SER A 628 26.30 21.59 -18.76
N ASN A 629 26.92 22.76 -18.90
CA ASN A 629 27.88 23.27 -17.92
C ASN A 629 27.39 24.60 -17.33
N GLN A 630 27.37 24.71 -16.01
CA GLN A 630 27.08 25.94 -15.28
C GLN A 630 28.22 26.21 -14.29
N CYS A 631 29.06 27.20 -14.60
CA CYS A 631 30.31 27.46 -13.86
C CYS A 631 30.44 28.94 -13.50
N GLY A 632 30.97 29.25 -12.32
CA GLY A 632 31.09 30.63 -11.81
C GLY A 632 32.50 31.10 -11.40
N GLY A 633 33.58 30.47 -11.90
CA GLY A 633 34.97 30.74 -11.48
C GLY A 633 35.95 31.00 -12.65
N ALA A 634 37.22 31.27 -12.35
CA ALA A 634 38.26 31.71 -13.30
C ALA A 634 38.87 30.60 -14.20
N GLY A 635 38.08 29.59 -14.58
CA GLY A 635 38.50 28.45 -15.41
C GLY A 635 37.88 28.44 -16.81
N GLY A 636 38.53 27.78 -17.76
CA GLY A 636 38.00 27.58 -19.12
C GLY A 636 37.08 26.35 -19.21
N VAL A 637 36.18 26.36 -20.20
CA VAL A 637 35.32 25.21 -20.54
C VAL A 637 35.75 24.65 -21.89
N SER A 638 36.03 23.36 -21.95
CA SER A 638 36.35 22.64 -23.18
C SER A 638 35.44 21.43 -23.35
N ASN A 639 34.71 21.39 -24.46
CA ASN A 639 33.85 20.26 -24.81
C ASN A 639 34.30 19.66 -26.15
N GLN A 640 34.50 18.34 -26.19
CA GLN A 640 34.91 17.58 -27.37
C GLN A 640 33.97 16.37 -27.57
N GLY A 641 33.31 16.29 -28.73
CA GLY A 641 32.38 15.21 -29.11
C GLY A 641 30.91 15.41 -28.67
N GLY A 642 29.95 14.94 -29.49
CA GLY A 642 28.49 15.06 -29.29
C GLY A 642 27.64 15.14 -30.59
N VAL A 643 26.34 14.79 -30.53
CA VAL A 643 25.31 14.85 -31.61
C VAL A 643 24.27 15.95 -31.31
N VAL A 644 23.41 16.29 -32.28
CA VAL A 644 22.73 17.60 -32.39
C VAL A 644 21.27 17.45 -32.80
N VAL A 645 20.34 18.25 -32.24
CA VAL A 645 19.17 18.81 -32.99
C VAL A 645 18.69 20.20 -32.46
N LEU A 646 18.14 21.01 -33.37
CA LEU A 646 17.24 22.14 -33.13
C LEU A 646 15.84 21.71 -32.66
N GLN A 647 15.49 22.14 -31.44
CA GLN A 647 14.14 22.38 -30.92
C GLN A 647 13.02 21.42 -31.36
N CYS A 648 13.04 20.21 -30.78
CA CYS A 648 11.93 19.55 -30.07
C CYS A 648 12.34 18.10 -29.80
N GLY A 649 12.99 17.87 -28.65
CA GLY A 649 13.37 16.54 -28.14
C GLY A 649 14.70 15.98 -28.65
N GLY A 650 15.75 16.02 -27.81
CA GLY A 650 17.03 15.29 -28.00
C GLY A 650 18.30 16.17 -27.97
N ALA A 651 19.33 15.68 -27.26
CA ALA A 651 20.67 16.22 -26.90
C ALA A 651 21.35 17.40 -27.65
N GLY A 652 22.12 18.21 -26.89
CA GLY A 652 23.00 19.30 -27.37
C GLY A 652 23.97 19.85 -26.30
N VAL A 653 24.80 20.86 -26.62
CA VAL A 653 25.78 21.50 -25.70
C VAL A 653 25.32 22.90 -25.27
N SER A 654 25.15 23.13 -23.96
CA SER A 654 24.84 24.44 -23.37
C SER A 654 25.87 24.83 -22.30
N ASN A 655 26.46 26.02 -22.44
CA ASN A 655 27.40 26.55 -21.46
C ASN A 655 26.88 27.86 -20.87
N GLN A 656 26.82 27.94 -19.54
CA GLN A 656 26.52 29.16 -18.80
C GLN A 656 27.68 29.49 -17.85
N CYS A 657 28.40 30.58 -18.11
CA CYS A 657 29.61 30.95 -17.37
C CYS A 657 29.48 32.34 -16.72
N GLY A 658 29.66 32.43 -15.40
CA GLY A 658 29.68 33.68 -14.64
C GLY A 658 31.10 34.19 -14.38
N GLY A 659 31.37 35.45 -14.78
CA GLY A 659 32.50 36.32 -14.39
C GLY A 659 33.86 35.68 -14.06
N GLY A 660 34.75 35.55 -15.05
CA GLY A 660 36.16 35.16 -14.87
C GLY A 660 36.99 35.27 -16.17
N ALA A 661 38.32 35.26 -16.07
CA ALA A 661 39.26 35.36 -17.20
C ALA A 661 39.51 34.00 -17.90
N GLY A 662 38.44 33.34 -18.37
CA GLY A 662 38.48 32.05 -19.04
C GLY A 662 37.70 32.04 -20.36
N GLY A 663 38.14 31.26 -21.34
CA GLY A 663 37.49 31.12 -22.67
C GLY A 663 36.65 29.84 -22.79
N VAL A 664 35.75 29.82 -23.78
CA VAL A 664 34.92 28.65 -24.12
C VAL A 664 35.37 28.07 -25.46
N SER A 665 35.68 26.78 -25.48
CA SER A 665 36.05 26.03 -26.69
C SER A 665 35.12 24.83 -26.87
N ASN A 666 34.46 24.74 -28.03
CA ASN A 666 33.59 23.61 -28.37
C ASN A 666 34.02 22.99 -29.69
N GLN A 667 34.19 21.66 -29.71
CA GLN A 667 34.46 20.85 -30.89
C GLN A 667 33.41 19.73 -31.00
N CYS A 668 32.49 19.82 -31.97
CA CYS A 668 31.36 18.91 -32.12
C CYS A 668 31.47 18.05 -33.40
N GLY A 669 31.06 16.78 -33.30
CA GLY A 669 31.19 15.77 -34.37
C GLY A 669 29.99 15.63 -35.32
N GLY A 670 28.96 16.49 -35.23
CA GLY A 670 27.73 16.41 -36.03
C GLY A 670 26.98 17.75 -36.19
N GLY A 671 25.82 17.74 -36.87
CA GLY A 671 25.06 18.91 -37.39
C GLY A 671 24.42 19.88 -36.39
N GLY A 672 25.29 20.55 -35.58
CA GLY A 672 25.23 21.22 -34.25
C GLY A 672 24.64 22.60 -34.04
N GLY A 673 23.67 22.77 -33.13
CA GLY A 673 23.44 24.04 -32.44
C GLY A 673 24.22 24.12 -31.12
N VAL A 674 25.07 25.15 -30.95
CA VAL A 674 25.82 25.43 -29.72
C VAL A 674 25.30 26.72 -29.11
N SER A 675 24.94 26.72 -27.82
CA SER A 675 24.53 27.92 -27.09
C SER A 675 25.52 28.22 -25.95
N ASN A 676 26.09 29.42 -25.98
CA ASN A 676 26.99 29.93 -24.94
C ASN A 676 26.38 31.20 -24.34
N GLN A 677 26.26 31.26 -23.02
CA GLN A 677 25.84 32.45 -22.29
C GLN A 677 26.91 32.81 -21.24
N GLY A 678 27.45 34.02 -21.28
CA GLY A 678 28.43 34.48 -20.29
C GLY A 678 28.77 35.97 -20.38
N GLY A 679 29.28 36.52 -19.27
CA GLY A 679 29.57 37.94 -19.05
C GLY A 679 31.00 38.25 -18.61
N GLY A 680 32.01 37.58 -19.18
CA GLY A 680 33.44 37.75 -18.84
C GLY A 680 34.32 38.08 -20.06
N ALA A 681 35.58 38.48 -19.82
CA ALA A 681 36.53 39.00 -20.81
C ALA A 681 37.25 37.93 -21.69
N GLY A 682 36.73 36.70 -21.77
CA GLY A 682 37.32 35.60 -22.53
C GLY A 682 36.70 35.38 -23.92
N GLY A 683 37.48 34.86 -24.87
CA GLY A 683 37.03 34.55 -26.24
C GLY A 683 36.25 33.23 -26.36
N VAL A 684 35.39 33.13 -27.37
CA VAL A 684 34.60 31.94 -27.71
C VAL A 684 35.08 31.36 -29.04
N SER A 685 35.36 30.06 -29.08
CA SER A 685 35.74 29.33 -30.30
C SER A 685 34.89 28.06 -30.47
N ASN A 686 34.23 27.93 -31.62
CA ASN A 686 33.39 26.77 -31.96
C ASN A 686 33.85 26.16 -33.29
N GLN A 687 34.04 24.84 -33.34
CA GLN A 687 34.34 24.07 -34.55
C GLN A 687 33.36 22.89 -34.66
N CYS A 688 32.57 22.83 -35.73
CA CYS A 688 31.56 21.79 -35.97
C CYS A 688 31.81 21.09 -37.32
N GLY A 689 31.82 19.75 -37.35
CA GLY A 689 31.97 18.95 -38.57
C GLY A 689 30.66 18.81 -39.36
N GLY A 690 30.70 19.06 -40.68
CA GLY A 690 29.55 18.97 -41.58
C GLY A 690 29.51 17.68 -42.42
N ALA A 691 28.32 17.08 -42.52
CA ALA A 691 27.87 16.16 -43.56
C ALA A 691 26.34 16.40 -43.69
N GLY A 692 25.69 16.55 -44.83
CA GLY A 692 25.98 16.12 -46.19
C GLY A 692 24.79 15.29 -46.68
N GLY A 693 23.83 15.90 -47.37
CA GLY A 693 22.90 15.24 -48.30
C GLY A 693 21.51 14.80 -47.80
N GLY A 694 20.47 15.25 -48.52
CA GLY A 694 19.38 14.39 -49.01
C GLY A 694 18.03 14.41 -48.28
N ALA A 695 17.01 14.96 -48.99
CA ALA A 695 15.62 14.47 -49.10
C ALA A 695 14.72 14.48 -47.82
N VAL A 696 13.39 14.56 -47.81
CA VAL A 696 12.27 14.74 -48.74
C VAL A 696 11.02 14.82 -47.84
N TRP A 697 10.20 15.84 -48.04
CA TRP A 697 8.72 15.88 -47.94
C TRP A 697 7.93 16.07 -46.63
N TRP A 698 7.16 17.18 -46.67
CA TRP A 698 5.71 17.36 -46.42
C TRP A 698 5.05 16.62 -45.25
N TRP A 699 4.32 17.38 -44.43
CA TRP A 699 2.86 17.48 -44.46
C TRP A 699 2.43 18.58 -43.48
N TRP A 700 1.44 19.39 -43.85
CA TRP A 700 0.36 19.89 -42.97
C TRP A 700 -0.70 20.49 -43.89
N TRP A 701 -1.93 19.96 -43.83
CA TRP A 701 -3.23 20.65 -44.00
C TRP A 701 -4.35 19.63 -43.71
N CYS A 702 -4.98 19.78 -42.55
CA CYS A 702 -6.44 19.90 -42.33
C CYS A 702 -6.70 20.01 -40.82
#